data_AF-A0A7C6SQU8-F1
#
_entry.id   AF-A0A7C6SQU8-F1
#
_cell.length_a   1.000
_cell.length_b   1.000
_cell.length_c   1.000
_cell.angle_alpha   90.00
_cell.angle_beta   90.00
_cell.angle_gamma   90.00
#
_symmetry.space_group_name_H-M   'P 1'
#
loop_
_entity.id
_entity.type
_entity.pdbx_description
1 polymer ?
#
loop_
_entity_poly.entity_id
_entity_poly.type
_entity_poly.pdbx_seq_one_letter_code
_entity_poly.pdbx_strand_id
1 'polypeptide(L)'
;REPNDARYFQAVQVQPNTLYCLSGYICASAQDGRGANLSIEGGHNYSDIMFDTAGEWQQVKLYGRTGKDQTQVTVFARLGGYSGEATGEAMFDDLCLEAVSEVPDEYYEVSWEPPAPMVPAKPEPPARAAWPWLMLIALCYAALAWMLAKWAQAVNTTELEQNKHAGASWQVAVLLLAALLTRIFIVFVVPGYGVDIGCFTGWANRMAEVGPANFYLTEQHSDYPPGYMLALWPLGALSRGSGGTPEWLVKLPSVLADVAAIYVLYRMARSRDNHRSALLLVALYAAHPLTYVAGAAWGQVDSLLTLLLVLTVLTAIKGQWIAALPIYVLAVLVKPQALMFGPIGLAALIMDLAMHKDKQRRVSALRGAGISALVALAIVLPFVTAMEQPLAWLVKLYSGTMTFYGQATVNATNLYFLFGLNWVPVGDNAGWLLRLAGALAVLMPVAIYVLRARPGRRQLLWVSPLAALGIAVAAIPMSMSLMGTLLMVAVFYLVCVQFVARRDIGWLPFFGATMLIAFCSLGTMMHERYVFPAILLLLLAYVRFRDRRILGLMLLVSVAAFLNVGIVLDRAIRIGGPAGHLTAPYFNIAGEAPWVEYLAAALLVLSGVYALYLGCVFAWSKPDPVPPRPLTIADKEESHTPSAIRALLHPKPLVRTDHKDWAWMLAITAIYSVVAFTNLGSTRAPQNAWVSREEGEMVAFDLGEERTFNVLTYAGIHWSPRDFTWETSTDGETWTAYNARVVQGNCFSWRYQSDYTINEEGNTVFQAMPYTFTARYLRLIAEGSGITLNEMLLRDAESQQTLPVQLITGNGEALIDEQDTLVGEPSWYNSAYFDEIYHPRTALEHRNAIWGIEPSSTYEVSHPPLGKLFMTFSIMIFGMTPFGWRFAGALAGVLMLPGMYLLGRLLTKRRLGGIMACLLMALDAMHFTQTRIATIDSFVTLFIIWSFYYMFRYALMPHFMCSLRSTLRPLALSGLFMGLAIASKWTGMYAGVGLAVIFFWTIVRQIRQGLYAQRQLAVNQGEEEPSAFAAARGWPRRVLLTLAACVGFFVLVPALIYYVSFIPWFMRTPGGITPQKVWDASVSMYNYHAKPGFGMDHPYYSPWYEWPLSIKPMWYFAGKRVGSTASTIFAFGTPAVWWVGLLALLAVMGRFV
;
A
#
# COMPACT_ATOMS: atom_id res chain seq x y z
N ARG A 1 -13.58 -22.39 -23.61
CA ARG A 1 -13.11 -22.91 -24.91
C ARG A 1 -12.99 -21.68 -25.81
N GLU A 2 -11.81 -21.09 -25.88
CA GLU A 2 -11.51 -20.11 -26.92
C GLU A 2 -10.94 -20.87 -28.13
N PRO A 3 -11.36 -20.56 -29.37
CA PRO A 3 -10.92 -21.27 -30.57
C PRO A 3 -9.59 -20.70 -31.08
N ASN A 4 -8.51 -21.47 -30.99
CA ASN A 4 -7.15 -21.05 -31.41
C ASN A 4 -6.71 -21.76 -32.71
N ASP A 5 -7.59 -22.56 -33.34
CA ASP A 5 -7.38 -23.29 -34.59
C ASP A 5 -8.71 -23.67 -35.26
N ALA A 6 -8.71 -23.85 -36.59
CA ALA A 6 -9.80 -24.47 -37.35
C ALA A 6 -9.44 -25.93 -37.66
N ARG A 7 -10.25 -26.90 -37.24
CA ARG A 7 -9.84 -28.32 -37.27
C ARG A 7 -10.97 -29.32 -37.51
N TYR A 8 -10.63 -30.39 -38.21
CA TYR A 8 -11.35 -31.66 -38.21
C TYR A 8 -10.61 -32.63 -37.29
N PHE A 9 -11.35 -33.45 -36.54
CA PHE A 9 -10.76 -34.38 -35.60
C PHE A 9 -11.52 -35.69 -35.54
N GLN A 10 -10.81 -36.77 -35.25
CA GLN A 10 -11.38 -38.11 -35.08
C GLN A 10 -10.62 -38.88 -34.01
N ALA A 11 -11.36 -39.50 -33.09
CA ALA A 11 -10.78 -40.43 -32.13
C ALA A 11 -10.65 -41.81 -32.77
N VAL A 12 -9.44 -42.37 -32.76
CA VAL A 12 -9.06 -43.65 -33.38
C VAL A 12 -8.55 -44.60 -32.29
N GLN A 13 -9.00 -45.86 -32.33
CA GLN A 13 -8.52 -46.90 -31.42
C GLN A 13 -7.11 -47.34 -31.85
N VAL A 14 -6.21 -47.46 -30.87
CA VAL A 14 -4.81 -47.81 -31.08
C VAL A 14 -4.35 -48.85 -30.05
N GLN A 15 -3.27 -49.56 -30.36
CA GLN A 15 -2.65 -50.49 -29.44
C GLN A 15 -1.67 -49.75 -28.51
N PRO A 16 -1.56 -50.11 -27.23
CA PRO A 16 -0.59 -49.51 -26.32
C PRO A 16 0.85 -49.84 -26.68
N ASN A 17 1.77 -48.89 -26.47
CA ASN A 17 3.21 -49.01 -26.75
C ASN A 17 3.57 -49.37 -28.21
N THR A 18 2.70 -49.01 -29.15
CA THR A 18 2.81 -49.34 -30.58
C THR A 18 3.16 -48.09 -31.38
N LEU A 19 4.01 -48.27 -32.40
CA LEU A 19 4.45 -47.22 -33.31
C LEU A 19 3.44 -47.07 -34.46
N TYR A 20 3.09 -45.83 -34.78
CA TYR A 20 2.12 -45.48 -35.81
C TYR A 20 2.65 -44.37 -36.74
N CYS A 21 2.16 -44.36 -37.98
CA CYS A 21 2.34 -43.31 -38.96
C CYS A 21 0.98 -42.67 -39.26
N LEU A 22 0.86 -41.37 -38.99
CA LEU A 22 -0.25 -40.52 -39.43
C LEU A 22 0.16 -39.79 -40.70
N SER A 23 -0.49 -40.08 -41.82
CA SER A 23 -0.18 -39.49 -43.12
C SER A 23 -1.40 -38.91 -43.81
N GLY A 24 -1.18 -38.02 -44.77
CA GLY A 24 -2.22 -37.50 -45.65
C GLY A 24 -1.70 -36.44 -46.60
N TYR A 25 -2.55 -35.96 -47.50
CA TYR A 25 -2.23 -34.87 -48.42
C TYR A 25 -2.84 -33.55 -47.93
N ILE A 26 -2.08 -32.47 -48.05
CA ILE A 26 -2.49 -31.11 -47.71
C ILE A 26 -2.31 -30.22 -48.94
N CYS A 27 -3.33 -29.42 -49.26
CA CYS A 27 -3.25 -28.29 -50.18
C CYS A 27 -3.69 -27.04 -49.41
N ALA A 28 -2.82 -26.03 -49.30
CA ALA A 28 -3.04 -24.91 -48.39
C ALA A 28 -2.68 -23.55 -49.01
N SER A 29 -3.44 -22.52 -48.61
CA SER A 29 -3.14 -21.10 -48.80
C SER A 29 -3.39 -20.39 -47.46
N ALA A 30 -2.43 -20.57 -46.55
CA ALA A 30 -2.44 -20.13 -45.17
C ALA A 30 -1.32 -19.12 -44.89
N GLN A 31 -1.63 -18.13 -44.05
CA GLN A 31 -0.74 -17.07 -43.59
C GLN A 31 -0.64 -17.11 -42.06
N ASP A 32 0.56 -16.85 -41.54
CA ASP A 32 0.88 -16.79 -40.12
C ASP A 32 0.67 -18.09 -39.33
N GLY A 33 1.12 -18.11 -38.07
CA GLY A 33 0.87 -19.20 -37.13
C GLY A 33 1.49 -20.55 -37.52
N ARG A 34 0.74 -21.64 -37.31
CA ARG A 34 1.18 -23.02 -37.60
C ARG A 34 0.61 -23.62 -38.88
N GLY A 35 0.25 -22.80 -39.87
CA GLY A 35 -0.22 -23.23 -41.19
C GLY A 35 -1.23 -24.39 -41.17
N ALA A 36 -1.29 -25.19 -42.23
CA ALA A 36 -2.06 -26.42 -42.29
C ALA A 36 -1.19 -27.63 -41.90
N ASN A 37 -1.68 -28.50 -41.01
CA ASN A 37 -0.92 -29.65 -40.48
C ASN A 37 -1.81 -30.81 -40.00
N LEU A 38 -1.19 -31.99 -39.81
CA LEU A 38 -1.74 -33.13 -39.09
C LEU A 38 -1.11 -33.24 -37.70
N SER A 39 -1.89 -33.64 -36.68
CA SER A 39 -1.40 -33.75 -35.30
C SER A 39 -2.33 -34.55 -34.38
N ILE A 40 -1.95 -34.75 -33.12
CA ILE A 40 -2.69 -35.55 -32.14
C ILE A 40 -3.03 -34.72 -30.88
N GLU A 41 -4.11 -35.09 -30.20
CA GLU A 41 -4.57 -34.43 -28.95
C GLU A 41 -3.57 -34.55 -27.81
N GLY A 42 -3.37 -33.44 -27.09
CA GLY A 42 -2.45 -33.38 -25.95
C GLY A 42 -0.96 -33.31 -26.31
N GLY A 43 -0.60 -33.44 -27.59
CA GLY A 43 0.78 -33.30 -28.09
C GLY A 43 1.11 -31.91 -28.63
N HIS A 44 2.39 -31.54 -28.62
CA HIS A 44 2.94 -30.33 -29.27
C HIS A 44 3.64 -30.64 -30.60
N ASN A 45 3.34 -31.80 -31.17
CA ASN A 45 4.01 -32.35 -32.34
C ASN A 45 3.05 -32.35 -33.52
N TYR A 46 3.56 -31.92 -34.67
CA TYR A 46 2.82 -31.66 -35.89
C TYR A 46 3.55 -32.35 -37.03
N SER A 47 2.82 -32.75 -38.08
CA SER A 47 3.43 -33.05 -39.37
C SER A 47 4.11 -31.79 -39.92
N ASP A 48 4.79 -31.94 -41.07
CA ASP A 48 5.23 -30.78 -41.83
C ASP A 48 4.08 -29.78 -42.03
N ILE A 49 4.42 -28.50 -41.83
CA ILE A 49 3.46 -27.40 -41.84
C ILE A 49 3.41 -26.80 -43.25
N MET A 50 2.20 -26.73 -43.81
CA MET A 50 1.97 -26.18 -45.14
C MET A 50 1.36 -24.78 -45.05
N PHE A 51 2.05 -23.79 -45.60
CA PHE A 51 1.56 -22.42 -45.69
C PHE A 51 0.95 -22.16 -47.07
N ASP A 52 1.75 -22.11 -48.13
CA ASP A 52 1.26 -21.97 -49.50
C ASP A 52 1.80 -23.10 -50.37
N THR A 53 0.92 -23.99 -50.83
CA THR A 53 1.28 -25.10 -51.72
C THR A 53 1.05 -24.76 -53.20
N ALA A 54 0.74 -23.49 -53.53
CA ALA A 54 0.45 -23.02 -54.89
C ALA A 54 -0.65 -23.83 -55.62
N GLY A 55 -1.59 -24.42 -54.86
CA GLY A 55 -2.67 -25.25 -55.38
C GLY A 55 -2.30 -26.72 -55.63
N GLU A 56 -1.06 -27.13 -55.35
CA GLU A 56 -0.63 -28.53 -55.45
C GLU A 56 -0.85 -29.30 -54.13
N TRP A 57 -1.12 -30.60 -54.23
CA TRP A 57 -1.27 -31.50 -53.08
C TRP A 57 0.09 -32.03 -52.63
N GLN A 58 0.44 -31.79 -51.36
CA GLN A 58 1.70 -32.23 -50.75
C GLN A 58 1.44 -33.30 -49.70
N GLN A 59 2.18 -34.41 -49.74
CA GLN A 59 2.05 -35.47 -48.74
C GLN A 59 2.81 -35.09 -47.46
N VAL A 60 2.18 -35.27 -46.31
CA VAL A 60 2.80 -35.09 -45.00
C VAL A 60 2.68 -36.36 -44.17
N LYS A 61 3.65 -36.60 -43.28
CA LYS A 61 3.71 -37.76 -42.38
C LYS A 61 4.12 -37.35 -40.98
N LEU A 62 3.59 -38.05 -39.98
CA LEU A 62 3.91 -37.88 -38.57
C LEU A 62 4.02 -39.26 -37.91
N TYR A 63 5.21 -39.59 -37.41
CA TYR A 63 5.49 -40.86 -36.75
C TYR A 63 5.44 -40.70 -35.23
N GLY A 64 4.80 -41.62 -34.52
CA GLY A 64 4.90 -41.64 -33.08
C GLY A 64 4.35 -42.88 -32.38
N ARG A 65 4.70 -42.99 -31.10
CA ARG A 65 4.44 -44.17 -30.27
C ARG A 65 3.41 -43.86 -29.20
N THR A 66 2.43 -44.75 -29.06
CA THR A 66 1.41 -44.67 -28.00
C THR A 66 2.00 -45.01 -26.63
N GLY A 67 1.45 -44.44 -25.56
CA GLY A 67 1.82 -44.74 -24.18
C GLY A 67 1.48 -46.17 -23.75
N LYS A 68 1.97 -46.59 -22.57
CA LYS A 68 1.83 -47.97 -22.05
C LYS A 68 0.38 -48.43 -21.84
N ASP A 69 -0.52 -47.49 -21.54
CA ASP A 69 -1.94 -47.75 -21.26
C ASP A 69 -2.87 -47.03 -22.27
N GLN A 70 -2.31 -46.48 -23.36
CA GLN A 70 -3.06 -45.66 -24.31
C GLN A 70 -3.73 -46.54 -25.38
N THR A 71 -5.06 -46.68 -25.28
CA THR A 71 -5.86 -47.45 -26.23
C THR A 71 -6.58 -46.60 -27.27
N GLN A 72 -6.51 -45.27 -27.16
CA GLN A 72 -7.18 -44.34 -28.06
C GLN A 72 -6.33 -43.07 -28.25
N VAL A 73 -6.32 -42.54 -29.46
CA VAL A 73 -5.73 -41.23 -29.81
C VAL A 73 -6.73 -40.42 -30.61
N THR A 74 -6.77 -39.10 -30.42
CA THR A 74 -7.54 -38.21 -31.28
C THR A 74 -6.61 -37.55 -32.28
N VAL A 75 -6.80 -37.86 -33.57
CA VAL A 75 -6.06 -37.25 -34.68
C VAL A 75 -6.76 -35.98 -35.16
N PHE A 76 -5.98 -35.02 -35.65
CA PHE A 76 -6.45 -33.74 -36.18
C PHE A 76 -5.87 -33.47 -37.56
N ALA A 77 -6.72 -32.94 -38.43
CA ALA A 77 -6.34 -32.16 -39.60
C ALA A 77 -6.75 -30.72 -39.33
N ARG A 78 -5.79 -29.78 -39.29
CA ARG A 78 -6.05 -28.42 -38.80
C ARG A 78 -5.30 -27.33 -39.55
N LEU A 79 -5.91 -26.15 -39.55
CA LEU A 79 -5.32 -24.87 -39.89
C LEU A 79 -5.07 -24.09 -38.59
N GLY A 80 -3.80 -23.86 -38.26
CA GLY A 80 -3.33 -23.31 -37.00
C GLY A 80 -2.94 -24.39 -35.98
N GLY A 81 -2.70 -23.97 -34.74
CA GLY A 81 -2.36 -24.88 -33.65
C GLY A 81 -2.11 -24.15 -32.33
N TYR A 82 -1.72 -24.91 -31.29
CA TYR A 82 -1.49 -24.34 -29.96
C TYR A 82 -0.44 -23.21 -30.01
N SER A 83 -0.84 -22.01 -29.56
CA SER A 83 -0.06 -20.77 -29.57
C SER A 83 0.43 -20.31 -30.96
N GLY A 84 -0.23 -20.72 -32.04
CA GLY A 84 0.08 -20.25 -33.40
C GLY A 84 -1.15 -20.26 -34.30
N GLU A 85 -1.94 -19.19 -34.18
CA GLU A 85 -3.13 -18.93 -34.99
C GLU A 85 -2.74 -18.66 -36.45
N ALA A 86 -3.35 -19.38 -37.37
CA ALA A 86 -3.16 -19.22 -38.81
C ALA A 86 -4.47 -18.76 -39.46
N THR A 87 -4.37 -17.95 -40.51
CA THR A 87 -5.52 -17.49 -41.30
C THR A 87 -5.38 -17.95 -42.75
N GLY A 88 -6.47 -18.34 -43.40
CA GLY A 88 -6.45 -18.80 -44.79
C GLY A 88 -7.30 -20.04 -45.03
N GLU A 89 -6.97 -20.81 -46.07
CA GLU A 89 -7.71 -22.01 -46.49
C GLU A 89 -6.79 -23.23 -46.52
N ALA A 90 -7.33 -24.39 -46.12
CA ALA A 90 -6.61 -25.67 -46.15
C ALA A 90 -7.57 -26.79 -46.52
N MET A 91 -7.16 -27.63 -47.47
CA MET A 91 -7.83 -28.85 -47.89
C MET A 91 -6.97 -30.06 -47.51
N PHE A 92 -7.64 -31.14 -47.10
CA PHE A 92 -7.01 -32.38 -46.65
C PHE A 92 -7.59 -33.55 -47.41
N ASP A 93 -6.76 -34.50 -47.84
CA ASP A 93 -7.18 -35.71 -48.55
C ASP A 93 -6.36 -36.93 -48.09
N ASP A 94 -6.91 -38.13 -48.28
CA ASP A 94 -6.28 -39.44 -47.98
C ASP A 94 -5.63 -39.54 -46.58
N LEU A 95 -6.32 -39.05 -45.54
CA LEU A 95 -5.84 -39.14 -44.16
C LEU A 95 -5.85 -40.60 -43.68
N CYS A 96 -4.68 -41.12 -43.31
CA CYS A 96 -4.50 -42.49 -42.86
C CYS A 96 -3.68 -42.55 -41.56
N LEU A 97 -4.07 -43.44 -40.64
CA LEU A 97 -3.29 -43.79 -39.45
C LEU A 97 -3.03 -45.30 -39.48
N GLU A 98 -1.77 -45.69 -39.63
CA GLU A 98 -1.36 -47.09 -39.74
C GLU A 98 -0.26 -47.46 -38.75
N ALA A 99 -0.27 -48.70 -38.25
CA ALA A 99 0.79 -49.21 -37.38
C ALA A 99 2.00 -49.61 -38.21
N VAL A 100 3.19 -49.19 -37.79
CA VAL A 100 4.45 -49.43 -38.51
C VAL A 100 5.50 -50.07 -37.60
N SER A 101 6.41 -50.87 -38.17
CA SER A 101 7.44 -51.58 -37.40
C SER A 101 8.70 -50.74 -37.13
N GLU A 102 8.99 -49.77 -38.00
CA GLU A 102 10.18 -48.92 -37.94
C GLU A 102 9.87 -47.51 -38.46
N VAL A 103 10.66 -46.52 -38.02
CA VAL A 103 10.62 -45.14 -38.52
C VAL A 103 11.72 -45.00 -39.58
N PRO A 104 11.42 -44.51 -40.80
CA PRO A 104 12.44 -44.26 -41.81
C PRO A 104 13.49 -43.24 -41.34
N ASP A 105 14.74 -43.36 -41.80
CA ASP A 105 15.88 -42.53 -41.35
C ASP A 105 15.68 -41.01 -41.47
N GLU A 106 14.76 -40.56 -42.32
CA GLU A 106 14.41 -39.16 -42.55
C GLU A 106 13.43 -38.57 -41.51
N TYR A 107 12.82 -39.42 -40.67
CA TYR A 107 11.84 -39.04 -39.66
C TYR A 107 12.30 -39.46 -38.26
N TYR A 108 11.76 -38.81 -37.23
CA TYR A 108 12.04 -39.15 -35.82
C TYR A 108 10.77 -39.62 -35.12
N GLU A 109 10.94 -40.57 -34.20
CA GLU A 109 9.85 -41.07 -33.35
C GLU A 109 9.46 -40.01 -32.31
N VAL A 110 8.16 -39.74 -32.20
CA VAL A 110 7.59 -38.82 -31.23
C VAL A 110 6.71 -39.57 -30.22
N SER A 111 6.78 -39.23 -28.92
CA SER A 111 5.83 -39.78 -27.94
C SER A 111 4.44 -39.16 -28.11
N TRP A 112 3.40 -40.00 -28.21
CA TRP A 112 1.98 -39.60 -28.22
C TRP A 112 1.30 -39.82 -26.87
N GLU A 113 2.05 -40.25 -25.86
CA GLU A 113 1.56 -40.29 -24.49
C GLU A 113 1.22 -38.86 -24.04
N PRO A 114 -0.03 -38.56 -23.68
CA PRO A 114 -0.38 -37.25 -23.17
C PRO A 114 0.47 -36.96 -21.93
N PRO A 115 1.09 -35.78 -21.80
CA PRO A 115 1.78 -35.43 -20.56
C PRO A 115 0.80 -35.63 -19.42
N ALA A 116 1.25 -36.32 -18.36
CA ALA A 116 0.38 -36.66 -17.23
C ALA A 116 -0.43 -35.40 -16.86
N PRO A 117 -1.78 -35.48 -16.83
CA PRO A 117 -2.55 -34.34 -16.39
C PRO A 117 -1.98 -33.95 -15.04
N MET A 118 -1.58 -32.67 -14.89
CA MET A 118 -1.42 -32.12 -13.56
C MET A 118 -2.77 -32.36 -12.91
N VAL A 119 -2.83 -33.41 -12.09
CA VAL A 119 -3.93 -33.62 -11.17
C VAL A 119 -3.99 -32.28 -10.44
N PRO A 120 -5.07 -31.49 -10.58
CA PRO A 120 -5.21 -30.34 -9.72
C PRO A 120 -5.17 -30.96 -8.33
N ALA A 121 -4.09 -30.67 -7.60
CA ALA A 121 -4.07 -30.95 -6.19
C ALA A 121 -5.40 -30.43 -5.66
N LYS A 122 -6.07 -31.21 -4.80
CA LYS A 122 -7.14 -30.66 -3.95
C LYS A 122 -6.72 -29.26 -3.58
N PRO A 123 -7.55 -28.21 -3.75
CA PRO A 123 -7.13 -26.86 -3.47
C PRO A 123 -6.68 -26.83 -2.01
N GLU A 124 -5.37 -26.97 -1.80
CA GLU A 124 -4.76 -26.55 -0.58
C GLU A 124 -5.06 -25.05 -0.54
N PRO A 125 -5.50 -24.53 0.62
CA PRO A 125 -5.68 -23.10 0.74
C PRO A 125 -4.40 -22.45 0.21
N PRO A 126 -4.50 -21.51 -0.75
CA PRO A 126 -3.32 -20.94 -1.37
C PRO A 126 -2.38 -20.49 -0.26
N ALA A 127 -1.10 -20.84 -0.38
CA ALA A 127 -0.12 -20.43 0.62
C ALA A 127 -0.28 -18.92 0.88
N ARG A 128 -0.09 -18.49 2.14
CA ARG A 128 -0.25 -17.08 2.49
C ARG A 128 0.73 -16.26 1.66
N ALA A 129 0.28 -15.14 1.07
CA ALA A 129 1.16 -14.26 0.31
C ALA A 129 2.40 -13.85 1.12
N ALA A 130 3.56 -13.83 0.46
CA ALA A 130 4.82 -13.51 1.11
C ALA A 130 5.01 -12.00 1.41
N TRP A 131 4.08 -11.13 1.01
CA TRP A 131 4.21 -9.67 1.17
C TRP A 131 4.56 -9.21 2.61
N PRO A 132 4.09 -9.82 3.72
CA PRO A 132 4.48 -9.40 5.06
C PRO A 132 5.97 -9.65 5.33
N TRP A 133 6.48 -10.80 4.86
CA TRP A 133 7.88 -11.17 4.97
C TRP A 133 8.76 -10.32 4.07
N LEU A 134 8.32 -10.04 2.85
CA LEU A 134 9.00 -9.12 1.93
C LEU A 134 9.08 -7.71 2.56
N MET A 135 8.00 -7.21 3.14
CA MET A 135 8.02 -5.91 3.83
C MET A 135 9.00 -5.91 5.01
N LEU A 136 8.98 -6.96 5.84
CA LEU A 136 9.91 -7.08 6.96
C LEU A 136 11.37 -7.12 6.50
N ILE A 137 11.69 -7.91 5.48
CA ILE A 137 13.05 -8.01 4.92
C ILE A 137 13.49 -6.66 4.35
N ALA A 138 12.60 -5.94 3.66
CA ALA A 138 12.89 -4.62 3.11
C ALA A 138 13.26 -3.60 4.22
N LEU A 139 12.48 -3.58 5.30
CA LEU A 139 12.70 -2.69 6.44
C LEU A 139 13.97 -3.07 7.23
N CYS A 140 14.19 -4.36 7.47
CA CYS A 140 15.40 -4.87 8.10
C CYS A 140 16.65 -4.52 7.29
N TYR A 141 16.62 -4.69 5.97
CA TYR A 141 17.71 -4.29 5.09
C TYR A 141 17.94 -2.78 5.13
N ALA A 142 16.89 -1.95 5.07
CA ALA A 142 17.03 -0.50 5.14
C ALA A 142 17.69 -0.04 6.46
N ALA A 143 17.32 -0.65 7.58
CA ALA A 143 17.94 -0.40 8.88
C ALA A 143 19.41 -0.87 8.92
N LEU A 144 19.68 -2.10 8.48
CA LEU A 144 21.04 -2.65 8.41
C LEU A 144 21.95 -1.80 7.51
N ALA A 145 21.47 -1.42 6.32
CA ALA A 145 22.24 -0.62 5.37
C ALA A 145 22.55 0.78 5.93
N TRP A 146 21.61 1.40 6.63
CA TRP A 146 21.85 2.66 7.33
C TRP A 146 22.89 2.52 8.45
N MET A 147 22.82 1.43 9.24
CA MET A 147 23.80 1.13 10.30
C MET A 147 25.20 0.89 9.73
N LEU A 148 25.32 0.03 8.70
CA LEU A 148 26.59 -0.26 8.02
C LEU A 148 27.22 1.00 7.43
N ALA A 149 26.42 1.86 6.79
CA ALA A 149 26.88 3.13 6.27
C ALA A 149 27.40 4.09 7.37
N LYS A 150 26.68 4.17 8.51
CA LYS A 150 27.09 4.99 9.67
C LYS A 150 28.36 4.45 10.32
N TRP A 151 28.49 3.13 10.48
CA TRP A 151 29.70 2.49 10.99
C TRP A 151 30.88 2.66 10.05
N ALA A 152 30.68 2.50 8.73
CA ALA A 152 31.72 2.77 7.74
C ALA A 152 32.21 4.22 7.85
N GLN A 153 31.32 5.19 8.08
CA GLN A 153 31.69 6.58 8.30
C GLN A 153 32.51 6.76 9.59
N ALA A 154 32.08 6.17 10.70
CA ALA A 154 32.76 6.27 11.99
C ALA A 154 34.15 5.60 12.00
N VAL A 155 34.27 4.42 11.39
CA VAL A 155 35.54 3.69 11.28
C VAL A 155 36.52 4.45 10.39
N ASN A 156 36.04 5.08 9.31
CA ASN A 156 36.90 5.89 8.44
C ASN A 156 37.51 7.08 9.20
N THR A 157 36.73 7.78 10.02
CA THR A 157 37.22 8.94 10.79
C THR A 157 38.19 8.58 11.91
N THR A 158 38.09 7.38 12.48
CA THR A 158 38.88 6.98 13.65
C THR A 158 40.21 6.32 13.28
N GLU A 159 40.25 5.55 12.18
CA GLU A 159 41.44 4.77 11.81
C GLU A 159 42.34 5.43 10.75
N LEU A 160 41.89 6.50 10.07
CA LEU A 160 42.75 7.30 9.17
C LEU A 160 43.97 7.89 9.90
N GLU A 161 43.90 8.05 11.22
CA GLU A 161 45.01 8.50 12.07
C GLU A 161 46.02 7.39 12.41
N GLN A 162 45.68 6.11 12.24
CA GLN A 162 46.47 5.01 12.84
C GLN A 162 47.05 3.96 11.88
N ASN A 163 46.51 3.71 10.68
CA ASN A 163 47.07 2.63 9.85
C ASN A 163 46.74 2.70 8.34
N LYS A 164 47.76 2.92 7.50
CA LYS A 164 47.68 2.68 6.04
C LYS A 164 48.07 1.24 5.63
N HIS A 165 48.69 0.44 6.50
CA HIS A 165 49.42 -0.76 6.08
C HIS A 165 48.96 -2.12 6.64
N ALA A 166 47.91 -2.21 7.46
CA ALA A 166 47.40 -3.50 7.94
C ALA A 166 45.95 -3.73 7.53
N GLY A 167 45.70 -4.60 6.54
CA GLY A 167 44.36 -5.04 6.17
C GLY A 167 44.42 -6.45 5.59
N ALA A 168 44.01 -7.44 6.38
CA ALA A 168 44.17 -8.86 6.07
C ALA A 168 43.25 -9.29 4.93
N SER A 169 43.84 -9.66 3.78
CA SER A 169 43.18 -10.03 2.52
C SER A 169 42.08 -11.10 2.67
N TRP A 170 42.16 -11.93 3.71
CA TRP A 170 41.23 -13.03 3.96
C TRP A 170 39.81 -12.57 4.31
N GLN A 171 39.61 -11.39 4.90
CA GLN A 171 38.28 -10.92 5.33
C GLN A 171 37.34 -10.69 4.13
N VAL A 172 37.89 -10.25 2.99
CA VAL A 172 37.14 -10.07 1.75
C VAL A 172 36.82 -11.42 1.13
N ALA A 173 37.76 -12.37 1.19
CA ALA A 173 37.54 -13.72 0.71
C ALA A 173 36.40 -14.40 1.49
N VAL A 174 36.34 -14.20 2.81
CA VAL A 174 35.23 -14.68 3.64
C VAL A 174 33.90 -14.03 3.25
N LEU A 175 33.88 -12.71 3.01
CA LEU A 175 32.65 -12.03 2.55
C LEU A 175 32.19 -12.55 1.18
N LEU A 176 33.10 -12.73 0.23
CA LEU A 176 32.80 -13.26 -1.10
C LEU A 176 32.30 -14.71 -1.02
N LEU A 177 32.94 -15.54 -0.19
CA LEU A 177 32.52 -16.93 0.03
C LEU A 177 31.13 -16.99 0.68
N ALA A 178 30.87 -16.18 1.71
CA ALA A 178 29.54 -16.09 2.32
C ALA A 178 28.47 -15.61 1.33
N ALA A 179 28.79 -14.60 0.52
CA ALA A 179 27.89 -14.09 -0.52
C ALA A 179 27.58 -15.13 -1.61
N LEU A 180 28.57 -15.95 -1.97
CA LEU A 180 28.42 -17.06 -2.92
C LEU A 180 27.59 -18.20 -2.34
N LEU A 181 27.95 -18.70 -1.15
CA LEU A 181 27.26 -19.82 -0.50
C LEU A 181 25.78 -19.52 -0.22
N THR A 182 25.48 -18.32 0.25
CA THR A 182 24.09 -17.89 0.49
C THR A 182 23.29 -17.78 -0.80
N ARG A 183 23.88 -17.34 -1.91
CA ARG A 183 23.20 -17.30 -3.22
C ARG A 183 22.99 -18.69 -3.80
N ILE A 184 23.99 -19.57 -3.68
CA ILE A 184 23.88 -20.98 -4.10
C ILE A 184 22.77 -21.68 -3.32
N PHE A 185 22.65 -21.43 -2.01
CA PHE A 185 21.54 -21.95 -1.21
C PHE A 185 20.18 -21.54 -1.79
N ILE A 186 20.00 -20.26 -2.12
CA ILE A 186 18.74 -19.76 -2.73
C ILE A 186 18.48 -20.38 -4.11
N VAL A 187 19.52 -20.57 -4.93
CA VAL A 187 19.40 -21.21 -6.26
C VAL A 187 18.75 -22.60 -6.17
N PHE A 188 19.06 -23.37 -5.12
CA PHE A 188 18.51 -24.71 -4.91
C PHE A 188 17.18 -24.74 -4.16
N VAL A 189 16.88 -23.71 -3.37
CA VAL A 189 15.65 -23.65 -2.55
C VAL A 189 14.47 -23.05 -3.33
N VAL A 190 14.74 -22.15 -4.27
CA VAL A 190 13.69 -21.46 -5.03
C VAL A 190 13.68 -21.97 -6.48
N PRO A 191 12.55 -22.48 -7.01
CA PRO A 191 12.47 -22.99 -8.39
C PRO A 191 12.74 -21.89 -9.43
N GLY A 192 12.28 -20.67 -9.14
CA GLY A 192 12.51 -19.48 -9.97
C GLY A 192 11.31 -19.12 -10.83
N TYR A 193 11.48 -18.12 -11.70
CA TYR A 193 10.38 -17.65 -12.53
C TYR A 193 10.22 -18.56 -13.75
N GLY A 194 9.17 -19.39 -13.76
CA GLY A 194 9.03 -20.52 -14.68
C GLY A 194 9.19 -20.17 -16.17
N VAL A 195 8.69 -19.01 -16.61
CA VAL A 195 8.83 -18.55 -18.01
C VAL A 195 10.30 -18.29 -18.35
N ASP A 196 11.00 -17.49 -17.53
CA ASP A 196 12.39 -17.11 -17.80
C ASP A 196 13.32 -18.34 -17.71
N ILE A 197 13.11 -19.21 -16.71
CA ILE A 197 13.87 -20.45 -16.55
C ILE A 197 13.63 -21.40 -17.72
N GLY A 198 12.38 -21.57 -18.15
CA GLY A 198 12.01 -22.37 -19.32
C GLY A 198 12.66 -21.85 -20.61
N CYS A 199 12.60 -20.54 -20.86
CA CYS A 199 13.26 -19.92 -22.00
C CYS A 199 14.78 -20.13 -21.96
N PHE A 200 15.46 -19.86 -20.83
CA PHE A 200 16.91 -19.97 -20.75
C PHE A 200 17.43 -21.40 -20.86
N THR A 201 16.73 -22.36 -20.26
CA THR A 201 17.08 -23.79 -20.40
C THR A 201 16.85 -24.27 -21.83
N GLY A 202 15.71 -23.89 -22.44
CA GLY A 202 15.41 -24.17 -23.83
C GLY A 202 16.44 -23.61 -24.80
N TRP A 203 16.78 -22.32 -24.68
CA TRP A 203 17.79 -21.69 -25.52
C TRP A 203 19.19 -22.26 -25.30
N ALA A 204 19.56 -22.62 -24.07
CA ALA A 204 20.84 -23.29 -23.79
C ALA A 204 20.93 -24.65 -24.49
N ASN A 205 19.90 -25.48 -24.36
CA ASN A 205 19.83 -26.79 -25.02
C ASN A 205 19.88 -26.64 -26.55
N ARG A 206 19.14 -25.67 -27.10
CA ARG A 206 19.10 -25.43 -28.54
C ARG A 206 20.42 -24.91 -29.10
N MET A 207 21.05 -23.96 -28.41
CA MET A 207 22.41 -23.49 -28.75
C MET A 207 23.40 -24.65 -28.78
N ALA A 208 23.27 -25.59 -27.85
CA ALA A 208 24.09 -26.80 -27.87
C ALA A 208 23.77 -27.66 -29.10
N GLU A 209 22.49 -27.91 -29.38
CA GLU A 209 21.98 -28.74 -30.47
C GLU A 209 22.45 -28.29 -31.86
N VAL A 210 22.15 -27.05 -32.26
CA VAL A 210 22.34 -26.58 -33.65
C VAL A 210 23.46 -25.57 -33.84
N GLY A 211 24.08 -25.10 -32.76
CA GLY A 211 25.13 -24.10 -32.79
C GLY A 211 24.62 -22.68 -33.14
N PRO A 212 25.52 -21.68 -33.09
CA PRO A 212 25.16 -20.27 -33.25
C PRO A 212 24.61 -19.91 -34.63
N ALA A 213 25.11 -20.53 -35.71
CA ALA A 213 24.73 -20.17 -37.09
C ALA A 213 23.25 -20.44 -37.41
N ASN A 214 22.67 -21.46 -36.78
CA ASN A 214 21.30 -21.91 -37.07
C ASN A 214 20.29 -21.53 -35.97
N PHE A 215 20.75 -20.92 -34.87
CA PHE A 215 19.91 -20.69 -33.69
C PHE A 215 18.69 -19.80 -33.99
N TYR A 216 18.88 -18.70 -34.73
CA TYR A 216 17.81 -17.74 -35.06
C TYR A 216 17.09 -18.04 -36.39
N LEU A 217 17.46 -19.12 -37.10
CA LEU A 217 16.84 -19.49 -38.37
C LEU A 217 15.58 -20.35 -38.20
N THR A 218 15.37 -20.92 -37.01
CA THR A 218 14.20 -21.76 -36.69
C THR A 218 13.12 -20.98 -35.95
N GLU A 219 11.85 -21.36 -36.12
CA GLU A 219 10.65 -20.65 -35.61
C GLU A 219 10.52 -20.54 -34.07
N GLN A 220 11.51 -20.95 -33.28
CA GLN A 220 11.51 -20.69 -31.83
C GLN A 220 11.85 -19.23 -31.54
N HIS A 221 10.91 -18.52 -30.90
CA HIS A 221 11.08 -17.14 -30.49
C HIS A 221 12.23 -16.98 -29.47
N SER A 222 13.20 -16.10 -29.79
CA SER A 222 14.25 -15.63 -28.88
C SER A 222 14.34 -14.11 -28.96
N ASP A 223 14.02 -13.43 -27.86
CA ASP A 223 14.01 -11.97 -27.72
C ASP A 223 15.33 -11.39 -27.18
N TYR A 224 16.29 -12.25 -26.77
CA TYR A 224 17.61 -11.84 -26.32
C TYR A 224 18.62 -11.73 -27.47
N PRO A 225 19.63 -10.83 -27.38
CA PRO A 225 20.63 -10.71 -28.43
C PRO A 225 21.76 -11.76 -28.33
N PRO A 226 22.57 -11.89 -29.40
CA PRO A 226 23.64 -12.90 -29.51
C PRO A 226 24.63 -13.01 -28.35
N GLY A 227 24.94 -11.90 -27.68
CA GLY A 227 25.93 -11.88 -26.59
C GLY A 227 25.52 -12.74 -25.39
N TYR A 228 24.22 -12.79 -25.08
CA TYR A 228 23.75 -13.66 -24.00
C TYR A 228 23.62 -15.12 -24.44
N MET A 229 23.29 -15.39 -25.70
CA MET A 229 23.25 -16.76 -26.24
C MET A 229 24.62 -17.45 -26.15
N LEU A 230 25.70 -16.72 -26.39
CA LEU A 230 27.06 -17.22 -26.19
C LEU A 230 27.40 -17.54 -24.73
N ALA A 231 26.72 -16.92 -23.77
CA ALA A 231 26.88 -17.25 -22.35
C ALA A 231 26.12 -18.54 -21.96
N LEU A 232 24.99 -18.81 -22.63
CA LEU A 232 24.19 -20.03 -22.41
C LEU A 232 24.77 -21.27 -23.13
N TRP A 233 25.43 -21.06 -24.27
CA TRP A 233 25.93 -22.16 -25.11
C TRP A 233 26.83 -23.17 -24.38
N PRO A 234 27.83 -22.76 -23.57
CA PRO A 234 28.63 -23.71 -22.80
C PRO A 234 27.81 -24.51 -21.78
N LEU A 235 26.76 -23.90 -21.19
CA LEU A 235 25.92 -24.55 -20.18
C LEU A 235 25.10 -25.69 -20.80
N GLY A 236 24.56 -25.46 -22.01
CA GLY A 236 23.88 -26.49 -22.78
C GLY A 236 24.82 -27.60 -23.26
N ALA A 237 26.01 -27.22 -23.73
CA ALA A 237 27.02 -28.18 -24.19
C ALA A 237 27.47 -29.13 -23.07
N LEU A 238 27.64 -28.61 -21.85
CA LEU A 238 27.97 -29.40 -20.65
C LEU A 238 26.85 -30.36 -20.23
N SER A 239 25.60 -30.04 -20.57
CA SER A 239 24.41 -30.76 -20.10
C SER A 239 23.83 -31.74 -21.13
N ARG A 240 24.44 -31.88 -22.32
CA ARG A 240 24.01 -32.81 -23.38
C ARG A 240 23.97 -34.26 -22.91
N GLY A 241 24.93 -34.69 -22.09
CA GLY A 241 25.01 -36.07 -21.58
C GLY A 241 24.02 -36.39 -20.46
N SER A 242 23.37 -35.39 -19.86
CA SER A 242 22.46 -35.54 -18.72
C SER A 242 20.97 -35.40 -19.08
N GLY A 243 20.64 -35.44 -20.37
CA GLY A 243 19.24 -35.33 -20.83
C GLY A 243 18.68 -33.91 -20.87
N GLY A 244 19.52 -32.87 -20.73
CA GLY A 244 19.14 -31.45 -20.81
C GLY A 244 19.76 -30.57 -19.72
N THR A 245 19.72 -29.26 -19.95
CA THR A 245 20.23 -28.23 -19.02
C THR A 245 19.35 -28.10 -17.79
N PRO A 246 19.85 -28.34 -16.57
CA PRO A 246 19.06 -28.22 -15.36
C PRO A 246 18.85 -26.74 -14.96
N GLU A 247 17.73 -26.44 -14.30
CA GLU A 247 17.31 -25.08 -13.96
C GLU A 247 18.33 -24.30 -13.12
N TRP A 248 19.02 -24.95 -12.18
CA TRP A 248 20.01 -24.29 -11.33
C TRP A 248 21.23 -23.79 -12.12
N LEU A 249 21.56 -24.44 -13.25
CA LEU A 249 22.75 -24.12 -14.04
C LEU A 249 22.59 -22.78 -14.77
N VAL A 250 21.39 -22.50 -15.29
CA VAL A 250 21.09 -21.23 -15.98
C VAL A 250 21.03 -20.02 -15.04
N LYS A 251 20.95 -20.23 -13.72
CA LYS A 251 21.00 -19.16 -12.71
C LYS A 251 22.44 -18.72 -12.36
N LEU A 252 23.44 -19.57 -12.63
CA LEU A 252 24.84 -19.30 -12.25
C LEU A 252 25.44 -18.02 -12.86
N PRO A 253 25.22 -17.65 -14.14
CA PRO A 253 25.79 -16.44 -14.71
C PRO A 253 25.44 -15.18 -13.88
N SER A 254 24.22 -15.11 -13.36
CA SER A 254 23.76 -14.02 -12.51
C SER A 254 24.46 -14.00 -11.14
N VAL A 255 24.57 -15.16 -10.49
CA VAL A 255 25.27 -15.32 -9.20
C VAL A 255 26.74 -14.94 -9.30
N LEU A 256 27.42 -15.39 -10.37
CA LEU A 256 28.83 -15.06 -10.62
C LEU A 256 29.01 -13.56 -10.89
N ALA A 257 28.10 -12.94 -11.64
CA ALA A 257 28.14 -11.51 -11.90
C ALA A 257 27.96 -10.68 -10.62
N ASP A 258 27.09 -11.09 -9.70
CA ASP A 258 26.94 -10.45 -8.39
C ASP A 258 28.22 -10.53 -7.56
N VAL A 259 28.84 -11.71 -7.47
CA VAL A 259 30.10 -11.89 -6.71
C VAL A 259 31.23 -11.06 -7.33
N ALA A 260 31.31 -11.00 -8.66
CA ALA A 260 32.24 -10.13 -9.36
C ALA A 260 31.97 -8.64 -9.07
N ALA A 261 30.70 -8.22 -9.05
CA ALA A 261 30.32 -6.85 -8.70
C ALA A 261 30.73 -6.46 -7.27
N ILE A 262 30.55 -7.37 -6.30
CA ILE A 262 31.02 -7.21 -4.91
C ILE A 262 32.54 -6.95 -4.89
N TYR A 263 33.31 -7.74 -5.62
CA TYR A 263 34.77 -7.58 -5.67
C TYR A 263 35.20 -6.27 -6.37
N VAL A 264 34.55 -5.90 -7.48
CA VAL A 264 34.81 -4.63 -8.19
C VAL A 264 34.51 -3.43 -7.30
N LEU A 265 33.39 -3.44 -6.58
CA LEU A 265 33.06 -2.41 -5.59
C LEU A 265 34.11 -2.33 -4.48
N TYR A 266 34.57 -3.48 -3.97
CA TYR A 266 35.59 -3.52 -2.92
C TYR A 266 36.91 -2.91 -3.38
N ARG A 267 37.37 -3.25 -4.59
CA ARG A 267 38.58 -2.67 -5.18
C ARG A 267 38.47 -1.15 -5.30
N MET A 268 37.29 -0.65 -5.64
CA MET A 268 37.04 0.78 -5.70
C MET A 268 37.00 1.43 -4.31
N ALA A 269 36.26 0.87 -3.35
CA ALA A 269 36.18 1.38 -2.00
C ALA A 269 37.56 1.41 -1.32
N ARG A 270 38.39 0.36 -1.48
CA ARG A 270 39.76 0.31 -0.94
C ARG A 270 40.71 1.34 -1.51
N SER A 271 40.46 1.85 -2.71
CA SER A 271 41.29 2.91 -3.29
C SER A 271 41.12 4.26 -2.57
N ARG A 272 40.08 4.42 -1.74
CA ARG A 272 39.73 5.66 -1.05
C ARG A 272 39.64 5.51 0.47
N ASP A 273 39.17 4.36 0.94
CA ASP A 273 38.87 4.10 2.34
C ASP A 273 39.76 3.01 2.95
N ASN A 274 39.83 3.00 4.28
CA ASN A 274 40.50 1.92 5.02
C ASN A 274 39.80 0.57 4.80
N HIS A 275 40.49 -0.51 5.16
CA HIS A 275 40.03 -1.87 4.84
C HIS A 275 38.66 -2.20 5.44
N ARG A 276 38.46 -1.84 6.71
CA ARG A 276 37.22 -2.11 7.44
C ARG A 276 36.04 -1.31 6.89
N SER A 277 36.25 -0.03 6.60
CA SER A 277 35.25 0.84 5.97
C SER A 277 34.86 0.34 4.58
N ALA A 278 35.84 -0.11 3.77
CA ALA A 278 35.57 -0.71 2.47
C ALA A 278 34.78 -2.02 2.57
N LEU A 279 35.07 -2.89 3.55
CA LEU A 279 34.28 -4.09 3.81
C LEU A 279 32.83 -3.77 4.19
N LEU A 280 32.62 -2.81 5.09
CA LEU A 280 31.28 -2.38 5.53
C LEU A 280 30.45 -1.79 4.38
N LEU A 281 31.08 -1.02 3.49
CA LEU A 281 30.42 -0.49 2.30
C LEU A 281 30.02 -1.58 1.30
N VAL A 282 30.88 -2.56 1.09
CA VAL A 282 30.64 -3.64 0.12
C VAL A 282 29.60 -4.62 0.64
N ALA A 283 29.51 -4.78 1.97
CA ALA A 283 28.44 -5.53 2.62
C ALA A 283 27.04 -5.00 2.27
N LEU A 284 26.90 -3.70 1.92
CA LEU A 284 25.63 -3.12 1.45
C LEU A 284 25.10 -3.81 0.20
N TYR A 285 25.96 -4.16 -0.75
CA TYR A 285 25.57 -4.91 -1.95
C TYR A 285 25.52 -6.41 -1.68
N ALA A 286 26.48 -6.94 -0.93
CA ALA A 286 26.56 -8.38 -0.65
C ALA A 286 25.28 -8.91 0.02
N ALA A 287 24.72 -8.13 0.95
CA ALA A 287 23.48 -8.44 1.67
C ALA A 287 22.21 -7.82 1.04
N HIS A 288 22.29 -7.28 -0.18
CA HIS A 288 21.16 -6.57 -0.79
C HIS A 288 20.05 -7.56 -1.23
N PRO A 289 18.83 -7.48 -0.66
CA PRO A 289 17.81 -8.51 -0.85
C PRO A 289 17.29 -8.60 -2.30
N LEU A 290 17.24 -7.49 -3.03
CA LEU A 290 16.91 -7.51 -4.47
C LEU A 290 17.88 -8.36 -5.30
N THR A 291 19.17 -8.41 -4.98
CA THR A 291 20.15 -9.22 -5.74
C THR A 291 19.91 -10.71 -5.54
N TYR A 292 19.48 -11.10 -4.34
CA TYR A 292 19.04 -12.47 -4.07
C TYR A 292 17.76 -12.81 -4.83
N VAL A 293 16.77 -11.90 -4.82
CA VAL A 293 15.48 -12.16 -5.47
C VAL A 293 15.58 -12.14 -6.99
N ALA A 294 16.13 -11.08 -7.59
CA ALA A 294 16.21 -10.96 -9.06
C ALA A 294 17.28 -11.88 -9.68
N GLY A 295 18.38 -12.14 -8.98
CA GLY A 295 19.46 -13.00 -9.46
C GLY A 295 19.23 -14.46 -9.09
N ALA A 296 19.52 -14.82 -7.83
CA ALA A 296 19.56 -16.21 -7.38
C ALA A 296 18.19 -16.90 -7.32
N ALA A 297 17.14 -16.20 -6.89
CA ALA A 297 15.81 -16.77 -6.74
C ALA A 297 15.09 -16.83 -8.10
N TRP A 298 14.95 -15.68 -8.77
CA TRP A 298 14.27 -15.55 -10.06
C TRP A 298 15.01 -16.25 -11.20
N GLY A 299 16.34 -16.10 -11.26
CA GLY A 299 17.19 -16.63 -12.33
C GLY A 299 17.45 -15.66 -13.49
N GLN A 300 17.19 -14.35 -13.31
CA GLN A 300 17.34 -13.35 -14.36
C GLN A 300 18.78 -12.81 -14.45
N VAL A 301 19.17 -12.26 -15.61
CA VAL A 301 20.56 -11.84 -15.90
C VAL A 301 20.84 -10.35 -15.73
N ASP A 302 20.01 -9.65 -14.98
CA ASP A 302 20.17 -8.22 -14.68
C ASP A 302 21.52 -7.91 -13.99
N SER A 303 22.03 -8.84 -13.17
CA SER A 303 23.34 -8.71 -12.52
C SER A 303 24.50 -8.67 -13.52
N LEU A 304 24.42 -9.43 -14.63
CA LEU A 304 25.45 -9.43 -15.67
C LEU A 304 25.47 -8.10 -16.44
N LEU A 305 24.30 -7.62 -16.86
CA LEU A 305 24.16 -6.28 -17.47
C LEU A 305 24.72 -5.20 -16.53
N THR A 306 24.33 -5.26 -15.25
CA THR A 306 24.71 -4.27 -14.24
C THR A 306 26.21 -4.23 -13.99
N LEU A 307 26.87 -5.40 -13.95
CA LEU A 307 28.33 -5.50 -13.88
C LEU A 307 29.01 -4.82 -15.07
N LEU A 308 28.56 -5.10 -16.30
CA LEU A 308 29.13 -4.51 -17.52
C LEU A 308 28.97 -2.98 -17.52
N LEU A 309 27.79 -2.46 -17.16
CA LEU A 309 27.56 -1.01 -17.05
C LEU A 309 28.48 -0.36 -16.01
N VAL A 310 28.70 -1.00 -14.86
CA VAL A 310 29.64 -0.48 -13.85
C VAL A 310 31.08 -0.49 -14.33
N LEU A 311 31.51 -1.54 -15.04
CA LEU A 311 32.84 -1.59 -15.63
C LEU A 311 33.04 -0.50 -16.69
N THR A 312 32.03 -0.24 -17.54
CA THR A 312 32.01 0.89 -18.47
C THR A 312 32.16 2.21 -17.73
N VAL A 313 31.38 2.45 -16.68
CA VAL A 313 31.44 3.70 -15.91
C VAL A 313 32.79 3.88 -15.21
N LEU A 314 33.33 2.82 -14.60
CA LEU A 314 34.62 2.88 -13.90
C LEU A 314 35.79 3.17 -14.85
N THR A 315 35.79 2.59 -16.04
CA THR A 315 36.82 2.82 -17.06
C THR A 315 36.65 4.21 -17.71
N ALA A 316 35.42 4.66 -17.94
CA ALA A 316 35.12 6.02 -18.42
C ALA A 316 35.59 7.09 -17.44
N ILE A 317 35.36 6.91 -16.12
CA ILE A 317 35.85 7.84 -15.08
C ILE A 317 37.38 7.95 -15.08
N LYS A 318 38.09 6.88 -15.46
CA LYS A 318 39.56 6.87 -15.60
C LYS A 318 40.04 7.46 -16.93
N GLY A 319 39.14 7.86 -17.84
CA GLY A 319 39.47 8.30 -19.20
C GLY A 319 39.93 7.18 -20.13
N GLN A 320 39.72 5.91 -19.75
CA GLN A 320 40.13 4.73 -20.52
C GLN A 320 39.05 4.33 -21.53
N TRP A 321 38.77 5.21 -22.49
CA TRP A 321 37.72 5.02 -23.49
C TRP A 321 37.96 3.81 -24.41
N ILE A 322 39.23 3.41 -24.58
CA ILE A 322 39.62 2.18 -25.28
C ILE A 322 38.99 0.91 -24.65
N ALA A 323 38.74 0.92 -23.34
CA ALA A 323 38.08 -0.18 -22.64
C ALA A 323 36.58 0.08 -22.42
N ALA A 324 36.19 1.34 -22.14
CA ALA A 324 34.80 1.67 -21.82
C ALA A 324 33.82 1.38 -22.97
N LEU A 325 34.18 1.75 -24.20
CA LEU A 325 33.30 1.60 -25.37
C LEU A 325 33.05 0.13 -25.74
N PRO A 326 34.08 -0.75 -25.84
CA PRO A 326 33.83 -2.16 -26.15
C PRO A 326 33.02 -2.89 -25.07
N ILE A 327 33.25 -2.58 -23.79
CA ILE A 327 32.46 -3.15 -22.68
C ILE A 327 30.99 -2.71 -22.77
N TYR A 328 30.74 -1.46 -23.14
CA TYR A 328 29.37 -0.96 -23.32
C TYR A 328 28.67 -1.63 -24.50
N VAL A 329 29.36 -1.82 -25.63
CA VAL A 329 28.83 -2.56 -26.78
C VAL A 329 28.53 -4.00 -26.42
N LEU A 330 29.40 -4.66 -25.65
CA LEU A 330 29.11 -5.98 -25.08
C LEU A 330 27.85 -5.95 -24.20
N ALA A 331 27.65 -4.93 -23.37
CA ALA A 331 26.45 -4.79 -22.55
C ALA A 331 25.17 -4.69 -23.40
N VAL A 332 25.20 -3.93 -24.50
CA VAL A 332 24.08 -3.83 -25.47
C VAL A 332 23.79 -5.19 -26.10
N LEU A 333 24.83 -5.93 -26.49
CA LEU A 333 24.74 -7.25 -27.09
C LEU A 333 24.33 -8.36 -26.12
N VAL A 334 24.46 -8.14 -24.81
CA VAL A 334 23.93 -9.03 -23.78
C VAL A 334 22.46 -8.72 -23.48
N LYS A 335 22.11 -7.43 -23.38
CA LYS A 335 20.74 -7.01 -23.05
C LYS A 335 20.41 -5.63 -23.63
N PRO A 336 19.35 -5.48 -24.44
CA PRO A 336 18.99 -4.20 -25.08
C PRO A 336 18.73 -3.07 -24.08
N GLN A 337 18.34 -3.39 -22.85
CA GLN A 337 18.16 -2.44 -21.75
C GLN A 337 19.39 -1.54 -21.51
N ALA A 338 20.60 -1.98 -21.88
CA ALA A 338 21.81 -1.14 -21.84
C ALA A 338 21.66 0.17 -22.65
N LEU A 339 20.84 0.17 -23.71
CA LEU A 339 20.57 1.34 -24.54
C LEU A 339 19.94 2.50 -23.76
N MET A 340 19.22 2.22 -22.67
CA MET A 340 18.69 3.26 -21.78
C MET A 340 19.82 4.10 -21.18
N PHE A 341 21.04 3.55 -21.03
CA PHE A 341 22.22 4.26 -20.52
C PHE A 341 23.03 4.98 -21.61
N GLY A 342 22.88 4.60 -22.88
CA GLY A 342 23.64 5.15 -24.01
C GLY A 342 23.65 6.68 -24.10
N PRO A 343 22.49 7.35 -23.96
CA PRO A 343 22.43 8.79 -24.10
C PRO A 343 23.28 9.58 -23.07
N ILE A 344 23.28 9.19 -21.78
CA ILE A 344 24.17 9.82 -20.78
C ILE A 344 25.63 9.42 -20.99
N GLY A 345 25.89 8.20 -21.49
CA GLY A 345 27.23 7.75 -21.85
C GLY A 345 27.83 8.58 -22.99
N LEU A 346 27.04 8.90 -24.02
CA LEU A 346 27.43 9.78 -25.11
C LEU A 346 27.71 11.21 -24.61
N ALA A 347 26.82 11.75 -23.76
CA ALA A 347 27.05 13.05 -23.13
C ALA A 347 28.36 13.07 -22.32
N ALA A 348 28.69 11.97 -21.62
CA ALA A 348 29.95 11.82 -20.89
C ALA A 348 31.18 11.78 -21.80
N LEU A 349 31.10 11.06 -22.93
CA LEU A 349 32.18 11.01 -23.91
C LEU A 349 32.44 12.39 -24.52
N ILE A 350 31.38 13.07 -25.00
CA ILE A 350 31.49 14.40 -25.60
C ILE A 350 32.03 15.41 -24.58
N MET A 351 31.49 15.41 -23.36
CA MET A 351 31.94 16.29 -22.29
C MET A 351 33.42 16.05 -21.94
N ASP A 352 33.85 14.79 -21.79
CA ASP A 352 35.23 14.47 -21.44
C ASP A 352 36.22 14.91 -22.53
N LEU A 353 35.90 14.65 -23.80
CA LEU A 353 36.72 15.05 -24.96
C LEU A 353 36.74 16.57 -25.20
N ALA A 354 35.66 17.27 -24.85
CA ALA A 354 35.59 18.72 -24.94
C ALA A 354 36.36 19.41 -23.80
N MET A 355 36.29 18.85 -22.59
CA MET A 355 36.99 19.37 -21.41
C MET A 355 38.50 19.10 -21.44
N HIS A 356 38.91 17.92 -21.92
CA HIS A 356 40.30 17.53 -21.99
C HIS A 356 40.77 17.53 -23.44
N LYS A 357 41.53 18.56 -23.84
CA LYS A 357 42.16 18.65 -25.18
C LYS A 357 43.34 17.69 -25.38
N ASP A 358 43.39 16.61 -24.61
CA ASP A 358 44.47 15.61 -24.65
C ASP A 358 44.34 14.72 -25.89
N LYS A 359 45.41 14.70 -26.70
CA LYS A 359 45.51 13.87 -27.90
C LYS A 359 45.41 12.37 -27.57
N GLN A 360 45.94 11.94 -26.41
CA GLN A 360 45.89 10.53 -26.01
C GLN A 360 44.47 10.05 -25.72
N ARG A 361 43.64 10.88 -25.09
CA ARG A 361 42.22 10.54 -24.83
C ARG A 361 41.39 10.44 -26.11
N ARG A 362 41.62 11.34 -27.08
CA ARG A 362 40.97 11.28 -28.40
C ARG A 362 41.35 10.02 -29.16
N VAL A 363 42.64 9.67 -29.15
CA VAL A 363 43.12 8.42 -29.76
C VAL A 363 42.56 7.20 -29.02
N SER A 364 42.46 7.24 -27.69
CA SER A 364 41.82 6.18 -26.89
C SER A 364 40.36 5.98 -27.27
N ALA A 365 39.59 7.05 -27.47
CA ALA A 365 38.20 6.99 -27.90
C ALA A 365 38.06 6.45 -29.33
N LEU A 366 38.90 6.90 -30.28
CA LEU A 366 38.89 6.39 -31.66
C LEU A 366 39.26 4.90 -31.73
N ARG A 367 40.33 4.49 -31.02
CA ARG A 367 40.70 3.07 -30.91
C ARG A 367 39.62 2.25 -30.23
N GLY A 368 39.01 2.79 -29.17
CA GLY A 368 37.88 2.17 -28.49
C GLY A 368 36.69 1.96 -29.40
N ALA A 369 36.34 2.94 -30.25
CA ALA A 369 35.29 2.80 -31.25
C ALA A 369 35.62 1.71 -32.28
N GLY A 370 36.87 1.65 -32.77
CA GLY A 370 37.34 0.57 -33.65
C GLY A 370 37.26 -0.82 -33.02
N ILE A 371 37.72 -0.97 -31.77
CA ILE A 371 37.61 -2.24 -31.02
C ILE A 371 36.14 -2.59 -30.77
N SER A 372 35.28 -1.60 -30.53
CA SER A 372 33.84 -1.83 -30.32
C SER A 372 33.18 -2.44 -31.56
N ALA A 373 33.56 -1.99 -32.76
CA ALA A 373 33.11 -2.58 -34.01
C ALA A 373 33.61 -4.03 -34.17
N LEU A 374 34.86 -4.32 -33.78
CA LEU A 374 35.41 -5.69 -33.78
C LEU A 374 34.68 -6.60 -32.79
N VAL A 375 34.36 -6.11 -31.59
CA VAL A 375 33.59 -6.88 -30.59
C VAL A 375 32.18 -7.16 -31.09
N ALA A 376 31.50 -6.16 -31.66
CA ALA A 376 30.18 -6.36 -32.26
C ALA A 376 30.24 -7.38 -33.39
N LEU A 377 31.22 -7.27 -34.28
CA LEU A 377 31.41 -8.23 -35.37
C LEU A 377 31.68 -9.63 -34.83
N ALA A 378 32.60 -9.79 -33.87
CA ALA A 378 32.96 -11.09 -33.31
C ALA A 378 31.78 -11.81 -32.63
N ILE A 379 30.87 -11.06 -32.02
CA ILE A 379 29.69 -11.62 -31.33
C ILE A 379 28.54 -11.90 -32.31
N VAL A 380 28.31 -11.02 -33.29
CA VAL A 380 27.19 -11.15 -34.23
C VAL A 380 27.51 -12.10 -35.38
N LEU A 381 28.75 -12.10 -35.88
CA LEU A 381 29.17 -12.86 -37.06
C LEU A 381 28.79 -14.35 -36.98
N PRO A 382 29.00 -15.08 -35.85
CA PRO A 382 28.64 -16.49 -35.75
C PRO A 382 27.16 -16.81 -35.95
N PHE A 383 26.26 -15.82 -35.81
CA PHE A 383 24.82 -16.00 -35.91
C PHE A 383 24.24 -15.60 -37.27
N VAL A 384 25.01 -14.86 -38.07
CA VAL A 384 24.52 -14.29 -39.33
C VAL A 384 25.13 -14.94 -40.58
N THR A 385 26.07 -15.88 -40.41
CA THR A 385 26.74 -16.57 -41.52
C THR A 385 25.80 -17.36 -42.43
N ALA A 386 24.65 -17.78 -41.90
CA ALA A 386 23.62 -18.52 -42.63
C ALA A 386 22.37 -17.67 -42.95
N MET A 387 22.41 -16.35 -42.72
CA MET A 387 21.29 -15.43 -42.95
C MET A 387 21.44 -14.64 -44.25
N GLU A 388 20.34 -14.47 -44.99
CA GLU A 388 20.32 -13.67 -46.22
C GLU A 388 20.40 -12.15 -45.96
N GLN A 389 19.78 -11.65 -44.87
CA GLN A 389 19.78 -10.22 -44.53
C GLN A 389 20.23 -9.92 -43.08
N PRO A 390 21.53 -10.06 -42.76
CA PRO A 390 22.09 -9.90 -41.41
C PRO A 390 21.76 -8.57 -40.71
N LEU A 391 21.89 -7.45 -41.42
CA LEU A 391 21.73 -6.11 -40.83
C LEU A 391 20.25 -5.77 -40.56
N ALA A 392 19.37 -6.10 -41.50
CA ALA A 392 17.93 -5.89 -41.34
C ALA A 392 17.38 -6.74 -40.19
N TRP A 393 17.84 -8.00 -40.07
CA TRP A 393 17.52 -8.87 -38.95
C TRP A 393 17.94 -8.27 -37.60
N LEU A 394 19.17 -7.76 -37.49
CA LEU A 394 19.65 -7.18 -36.22
C LEU A 394 18.81 -5.96 -35.79
N VAL A 395 18.43 -5.09 -36.74
CA VAL A 395 17.54 -3.95 -36.46
C VAL A 395 16.15 -4.43 -36.05
N LYS A 396 15.60 -5.44 -36.74
CA LYS A 396 14.30 -6.04 -36.41
C LYS A 396 14.29 -6.70 -35.03
N LEU A 397 15.38 -7.39 -34.64
CA LEU A 397 15.52 -8.00 -33.33
C LEU A 397 15.43 -6.94 -32.23
N TYR A 398 16.25 -5.88 -32.29
CA TYR A 398 16.27 -4.85 -31.24
C TYR A 398 14.99 -4.02 -31.21
N SER A 399 14.43 -3.66 -32.37
CA SER A 399 13.15 -2.92 -32.42
C SER A 399 12.00 -3.79 -31.91
N GLY A 400 11.93 -5.05 -32.32
CA GLY A 400 10.94 -6.02 -31.87
C GLY A 400 11.00 -6.27 -30.36
N THR A 401 12.18 -6.47 -29.78
CA THR A 401 12.34 -6.66 -28.33
C THR A 401 11.91 -5.42 -27.54
N MET A 402 12.15 -4.21 -28.06
CA MET A 402 11.73 -2.98 -27.39
C MET A 402 10.22 -2.74 -27.43
N THR A 403 9.51 -3.22 -28.46
CA THR A 403 8.06 -3.05 -28.61
C THR A 403 7.24 -4.28 -28.20
N PHE A 404 7.90 -5.37 -27.81
CA PHE A 404 7.26 -6.67 -27.53
C PHE A 404 6.12 -6.56 -26.50
N TYR A 405 6.30 -5.74 -25.47
CA TYR A 405 5.27 -5.44 -24.49
C TYR A 405 4.62 -4.10 -24.78
N GLY A 406 3.68 -4.07 -25.73
CA GLY A 406 2.88 -2.89 -26.13
C GLY A 406 1.89 -2.37 -25.07
N GLN A 407 2.23 -2.50 -23.79
CA GLN A 407 1.41 -2.14 -22.64
C GLN A 407 1.97 -0.90 -21.94
N ALA A 408 1.12 -0.14 -21.25
CA ALA A 408 1.50 1.03 -20.49
C ALA A 408 2.54 0.69 -19.41
N THR A 409 2.32 -0.40 -18.67
CA THR A 409 3.34 -1.04 -17.83
C THR A 409 3.03 -2.51 -17.63
N VAL A 410 4.07 -3.32 -17.42
CA VAL A 410 3.96 -4.74 -17.13
C VAL A 410 4.55 -4.99 -15.75
N ASN A 411 3.68 -5.05 -14.75
CA ASN A 411 4.00 -5.23 -13.33
C ASN A 411 5.03 -4.24 -12.76
N ALA A 412 5.49 -3.23 -13.52
CA ALA A 412 6.35 -2.20 -12.98
C ALA A 412 5.49 -1.27 -12.13
N THR A 413 5.78 -1.19 -10.84
CA THR A 413 5.15 -0.26 -9.92
C THR A 413 5.65 1.16 -10.24
N ASN A 414 5.16 1.75 -11.32
CA ASN A 414 5.55 3.06 -11.84
C ASN A 414 4.33 4.01 -11.87
N LEU A 415 4.46 5.16 -12.54
CA LEU A 415 3.38 6.14 -12.65
C LEU A 415 2.08 5.54 -13.22
N TYR A 416 2.16 4.70 -14.25
CA TYR A 416 0.99 4.10 -14.89
C TYR A 416 0.29 3.11 -13.97
N PHE A 417 1.06 2.34 -13.19
CA PHE A 417 0.52 1.44 -12.17
C PHE A 417 -0.30 2.19 -11.11
N LEU A 418 0.14 3.38 -10.67
CA LEU A 418 -0.62 4.21 -9.71
C LEU A 418 -2.02 4.61 -10.18
N PHE A 419 -2.24 4.63 -11.49
CA PHE A 419 -3.53 4.93 -12.11
C PHE A 419 -4.30 3.67 -12.51
N GLY A 420 -3.88 2.49 -12.06
CA GLY A 420 -4.53 1.21 -12.39
C GLY A 420 -4.30 0.73 -13.81
N LEU A 421 -3.25 1.22 -14.49
CA LEU A 421 -2.98 0.97 -15.92
C LEU A 421 -1.96 -0.15 -16.13
N ASN A 422 -1.91 -1.13 -15.23
CA ASN A 422 -1.10 -2.34 -15.41
C ASN A 422 -1.73 -3.21 -16.50
N TRP A 423 -0.95 -3.66 -17.48
CA TRP A 423 -1.44 -4.46 -18.63
C TRP A 423 -2.48 -3.77 -19.54
N VAL A 424 -2.53 -2.45 -19.53
CA VAL A 424 -3.41 -1.68 -20.44
C VAL A 424 -2.65 -1.31 -21.72
N PRO A 425 -3.22 -1.49 -22.92
CA PRO A 425 -2.56 -1.15 -24.18
C PRO A 425 -2.06 0.29 -24.20
N VAL A 426 -0.80 0.48 -24.63
CA VAL A 426 -0.14 1.80 -24.63
C VAL A 426 -0.71 2.77 -25.68
N GLY A 427 -1.51 2.24 -26.62
CA GLY A 427 -2.20 3.03 -27.65
C GLY A 427 -3.35 3.88 -27.10
N ASP A 428 -3.89 3.52 -25.93
CA ASP A 428 -5.03 4.21 -25.34
C ASP A 428 -4.70 5.65 -24.89
N ASN A 429 -5.74 6.48 -24.80
CA ASN A 429 -5.60 7.89 -24.42
C ASN A 429 -5.20 8.06 -22.95
N ALA A 430 -4.21 8.92 -22.70
CA ALA A 430 -3.78 9.25 -21.34
C ALA A 430 -4.79 10.21 -20.66
N GLY A 431 -5.38 9.75 -19.55
CA GLY A 431 -6.28 10.57 -18.73
C GLY A 431 -5.63 11.88 -18.26
N TRP A 432 -6.44 12.92 -18.04
CA TRP A 432 -5.92 14.26 -17.67
C TRP A 432 -5.08 14.24 -16.38
N LEU A 433 -5.52 13.51 -15.34
CA LEU A 433 -4.81 13.43 -14.07
C LEU A 433 -3.46 12.72 -14.21
N LEU A 434 -3.38 11.68 -15.05
CA LEU A 434 -2.14 10.99 -15.36
C LEU A 434 -1.16 11.94 -16.07
N ARG A 435 -1.64 12.66 -17.10
CA ARG A 435 -0.87 13.68 -17.82
C ARG A 435 -0.34 14.78 -16.89
N LEU A 436 -1.21 15.31 -16.01
CA LEU A 436 -0.83 16.29 -15.00
C LEU A 436 0.23 15.74 -14.03
N ALA A 437 0.02 14.53 -13.51
CA ALA A 437 0.96 13.90 -12.58
C ALA A 437 2.34 13.68 -13.21
N GLY A 438 2.39 13.19 -14.45
CA GLY A 438 3.64 13.02 -15.20
C GLY A 438 4.37 14.35 -15.44
N ALA A 439 3.63 15.40 -15.85
CA ALA A 439 4.20 16.73 -16.02
C ALA A 439 4.75 17.30 -14.69
N LEU A 440 3.98 17.19 -13.60
CA LEU A 440 4.41 17.64 -12.28
C LEU A 440 5.63 16.87 -11.77
N ALA A 441 5.75 15.57 -12.05
CA ALA A 441 6.89 14.76 -11.63
C ALA A 441 8.23 15.26 -12.19
N VAL A 442 8.23 15.84 -13.40
CA VAL A 442 9.43 16.44 -14.01
C VAL A 442 9.61 17.90 -13.59
N LEU A 443 8.52 18.67 -13.49
CA LEU A 443 8.58 20.12 -13.23
C LEU A 443 8.79 20.48 -11.75
N MET A 444 8.13 19.78 -10.81
CA MET A 444 8.21 20.07 -9.37
C MET A 444 9.64 20.02 -8.82
N PRO A 445 10.49 19.04 -9.16
CA PRO A 445 11.89 19.02 -8.74
C PRO A 445 12.64 20.31 -9.09
N VAL A 446 12.44 20.81 -10.30
CA VAL A 446 13.05 22.04 -10.81
C VAL A 446 12.47 23.25 -10.08
N ALA A 447 11.15 23.34 -9.95
CA ALA A 447 10.46 24.43 -9.26
C ALA A 447 10.88 24.54 -7.78
N ILE A 448 10.92 23.42 -7.06
CA ILE A 448 11.37 23.36 -5.66
C ILE A 448 12.82 23.82 -5.55
N TYR A 449 13.70 23.38 -6.46
CA TYR A 449 15.08 23.84 -6.49
C TYR A 449 15.18 25.36 -6.74
N VAL A 450 14.45 25.87 -7.73
CA VAL A 450 14.45 27.31 -8.08
C VAL A 450 13.99 28.16 -6.89
N LEU A 451 12.89 27.77 -6.23
CA LEU A 451 12.35 28.48 -5.07
C LEU A 451 13.32 28.50 -3.88
N ARG A 452 14.08 27.42 -3.68
CA ARG A 452 15.03 27.30 -2.55
C ARG A 452 16.38 27.95 -2.82
N ALA A 453 16.95 27.73 -4.00
CA ALA A 453 18.33 28.07 -4.30
C ALA A 453 18.50 29.41 -5.04
N ARG A 454 17.40 29.99 -5.57
CA ARG A 454 17.40 31.23 -6.37
C ARG A 454 18.50 31.24 -7.46
N PRO A 455 18.46 30.27 -8.40
CA PRO A 455 19.49 30.10 -9.42
C PRO A 455 19.59 31.30 -10.37
N GLY A 456 20.78 31.48 -10.98
CA GLY A 456 21.03 32.59 -11.93
C GLY A 456 20.31 32.43 -13.27
N ARG A 457 20.17 33.52 -14.04
CA ARG A 457 19.44 33.58 -15.33
C ARG A 457 19.87 32.51 -16.34
N ARG A 458 21.17 32.17 -16.40
CA ARG A 458 21.69 31.11 -17.25
C ARG A 458 21.13 29.73 -16.89
N GLN A 459 20.97 29.41 -15.61
CA GLN A 459 20.43 28.12 -15.18
C GLN A 459 18.93 27.99 -15.52
N LEU A 460 18.17 29.08 -15.43
CA LEU A 460 16.76 29.13 -15.83
C LEU A 460 16.54 28.91 -17.34
N LEU A 461 17.43 29.42 -18.19
CA LEU A 461 17.37 29.19 -19.64
C LEU A 461 17.58 27.72 -20.04
N TRP A 462 18.35 26.96 -19.26
CA TRP A 462 18.61 25.54 -19.56
C TRP A 462 17.43 24.64 -19.20
N VAL A 463 16.47 25.13 -18.40
CA VAL A 463 15.28 24.36 -18.00
C VAL A 463 13.97 24.93 -18.57
N SER A 464 13.99 26.09 -19.21
CA SER A 464 12.79 26.68 -19.81
C SER A 464 12.11 25.80 -20.87
N PRO A 465 12.81 24.99 -21.70
CA PRO A 465 12.15 24.07 -22.62
C PRO A 465 11.29 23.00 -21.92
N LEU A 466 11.66 22.61 -20.69
CA LEU A 466 10.92 21.63 -19.90
C LEU A 466 9.58 22.18 -19.44
N ALA A 467 9.49 23.47 -19.12
CA ALA A 467 8.23 24.12 -18.75
C ALA A 467 7.22 24.09 -19.90
N ALA A 468 7.66 24.42 -21.11
CA ALA A 468 6.82 24.35 -22.31
C ALA A 468 6.36 22.91 -22.60
N LEU A 469 7.28 21.94 -22.51
CA LEU A 469 6.96 20.53 -22.70
C LEU A 469 6.00 19.99 -21.64
N GLY A 470 6.20 20.34 -20.36
CA GLY A 470 5.31 19.91 -19.28
C GLY A 470 3.91 20.52 -19.38
N ILE A 471 3.79 21.78 -19.81
CA ILE A 471 2.49 22.39 -20.13
C ILE A 471 1.83 21.66 -21.30
N ALA A 472 2.57 21.35 -22.37
CA ALA A 472 2.05 20.62 -23.52
C ALA A 472 1.56 19.22 -23.11
N VAL A 473 2.32 18.47 -22.31
CA VAL A 473 1.92 17.15 -21.79
C VAL A 473 0.64 17.25 -20.95
N ALA A 474 0.54 18.25 -20.07
CA ALA A 474 -0.65 18.41 -19.22
C ALA A 474 -1.90 18.88 -19.98
N ALA A 475 -1.74 19.75 -20.97
CA ALA A 475 -2.86 20.41 -21.65
C ALA A 475 -3.37 19.62 -22.87
N ILE A 476 -2.48 19.04 -23.68
CA ILE A 476 -2.82 18.43 -24.97
C ILE A 476 -3.22 16.96 -24.77
N PRO A 477 -4.42 16.52 -25.20
CA PRO A 477 -4.79 15.11 -25.21
C PRO A 477 -3.83 14.31 -26.10
N MET A 478 -3.37 13.16 -25.62
CA MET A 478 -2.42 12.29 -26.32
C MET A 478 -2.53 10.85 -25.84
N SER A 479 -2.02 9.90 -26.64
CA SER A 479 -1.89 8.51 -26.23
C SER A 479 -0.86 8.33 -25.11
N MET A 480 -0.98 7.24 -24.36
CA MET A 480 0.01 6.90 -23.32
C MET A 480 1.41 6.71 -23.90
N SER A 481 1.52 6.15 -25.12
CA SER A 481 2.79 5.99 -25.84
C SER A 481 3.49 7.32 -26.11
N LEU A 482 2.74 8.30 -26.64
CA LEU A 482 3.30 9.62 -26.91
C LEU A 482 3.66 10.34 -25.61
N MET A 483 2.80 10.27 -24.59
CA MET A 483 3.08 10.84 -23.26
C MET A 483 4.36 10.25 -22.65
N GLY A 484 4.48 8.92 -22.59
CA GLY A 484 5.62 8.23 -22.01
C GLY A 484 6.92 8.59 -22.73
N THR A 485 6.89 8.63 -24.06
CA THR A 485 8.02 9.05 -24.89
C THR A 485 8.44 10.49 -24.59
N LEU A 486 7.49 11.44 -24.53
CA LEU A 486 7.78 12.83 -24.21
C LEU A 486 8.35 13.01 -22.79
N LEU A 487 7.85 12.25 -21.81
CA LEU A 487 8.40 12.26 -20.45
C LEU A 487 9.83 11.70 -20.41
N MET A 488 10.11 10.60 -21.10
CA MET A 488 11.47 10.05 -21.20
C MET A 488 12.43 11.03 -21.90
N VAL A 489 11.99 11.70 -22.97
CA VAL A 489 12.78 12.76 -23.64
C VAL A 489 13.03 13.94 -22.69
N ALA A 490 12.03 14.35 -21.91
CA ALA A 490 12.17 15.42 -20.92
C ALA A 490 13.18 15.06 -19.83
N VAL A 491 13.10 13.84 -19.29
CA VAL A 491 14.04 13.31 -18.31
C VAL A 491 15.45 13.24 -18.90
N PHE A 492 15.58 12.71 -20.11
CA PHE A 492 16.87 12.61 -20.81
C PHE A 492 17.53 13.98 -20.94
N TYR A 493 16.79 14.96 -21.47
CA TYR A 493 17.27 16.33 -21.62
C TYR A 493 17.70 16.91 -20.27
N LEU A 494 16.85 16.81 -19.24
CA LEU A 494 17.11 17.36 -17.92
C LEU A 494 18.36 16.75 -17.28
N VAL A 495 18.49 15.42 -17.28
CA VAL A 495 19.62 14.73 -16.67
C VAL A 495 20.93 15.03 -17.42
N CYS A 496 20.91 15.10 -18.75
CA CYS A 496 22.09 15.50 -19.53
C CYS A 496 22.50 16.95 -19.26
N VAL A 497 21.54 17.86 -19.20
CA VAL A 497 21.78 19.26 -18.82
C VAL A 497 22.41 19.36 -17.43
N GLN A 498 21.86 18.64 -16.45
CA GLN A 498 22.38 18.60 -15.09
C GLN A 498 23.81 18.06 -15.04
N PHE A 499 24.08 16.97 -15.76
CA PHE A 499 25.39 16.35 -15.79
C PHE A 499 26.44 17.21 -16.51
N VAL A 500 26.11 17.79 -17.68
CA VAL A 500 27.00 18.70 -18.41
C VAL A 500 27.25 19.98 -17.61
N ALA A 501 26.26 20.49 -16.88
CA ALA A 501 26.43 21.63 -15.99
C ALA A 501 27.40 21.34 -14.83
N ARG A 502 27.42 20.09 -14.34
CA ARG A 502 28.34 19.66 -13.27
C ARG A 502 29.81 19.67 -13.71
N ARG A 503 30.10 19.39 -14.99
CA ARG A 503 31.46 19.34 -15.57
C ARG A 503 32.41 18.40 -14.81
N ASP A 504 31.94 17.24 -14.37
CA ASP A 504 32.78 16.23 -13.70
C ASP A 504 32.26 14.82 -14.02
N ILE A 505 33.04 14.08 -14.83
CA ILE A 505 32.71 12.70 -15.23
C ILE A 505 32.60 11.75 -14.03
N GLY A 506 33.19 12.10 -12.88
CA GLY A 506 33.05 11.34 -11.64
C GLY A 506 31.61 11.21 -11.14
N TRP A 507 30.70 12.07 -11.61
CA TRP A 507 29.26 12.02 -11.28
C TRP A 507 28.43 11.12 -12.20
N LEU A 508 29.05 10.51 -13.22
CA LEU A 508 28.38 9.60 -14.16
C LEU A 508 27.60 8.47 -13.46
N PRO A 509 28.08 7.83 -12.36
CA PRO A 509 27.28 6.82 -11.66
C PRO A 509 25.96 7.38 -11.12
N PHE A 510 25.97 8.57 -10.53
CA PHE A 510 24.77 9.19 -9.95
C PHE A 510 23.76 9.61 -11.02
N PHE A 511 24.21 10.31 -12.07
CA PHE A 511 23.31 10.76 -13.13
C PHE A 511 22.83 9.61 -14.01
N GLY A 512 23.67 8.60 -14.23
CA GLY A 512 23.26 7.36 -14.89
C GLY A 512 22.17 6.62 -14.11
N ALA A 513 22.33 6.48 -12.79
CA ALA A 513 21.27 5.93 -11.94
C ALA A 513 19.99 6.78 -11.98
N THR A 514 20.12 8.10 -11.91
CA THR A 514 18.99 9.05 -11.96
C THR A 514 18.18 8.88 -13.23
N MET A 515 18.85 8.73 -14.38
CA MET A 515 18.19 8.49 -15.66
C MET A 515 17.42 7.17 -15.67
N LEU A 516 18.03 6.08 -15.21
CA LEU A 516 17.37 4.76 -15.13
C LEU A 516 16.16 4.78 -14.20
N ILE A 517 16.29 5.37 -12.99
CA ILE A 517 15.18 5.49 -12.04
C ILE A 517 14.03 6.30 -12.65
N ALA A 518 14.35 7.46 -13.24
CA ALA A 518 13.34 8.34 -13.81
C ALA A 518 12.64 7.70 -15.02
N PHE A 519 13.36 7.02 -15.91
CA PHE A 519 12.77 6.24 -17.01
C PHE A 519 11.86 5.12 -16.50
N CYS A 520 12.31 4.34 -15.52
CA CYS A 520 11.49 3.27 -14.95
C CYS A 520 10.24 3.81 -14.24
N SER A 521 10.34 5.00 -13.63
CA SER A 521 9.24 5.61 -12.88
C SER A 521 8.20 6.33 -13.75
N LEU A 522 8.61 6.91 -14.89
CA LEU A 522 7.76 7.78 -15.72
C LEU A 522 7.55 7.27 -17.15
N GLY A 523 8.30 6.27 -17.61
CA GLY A 523 8.20 5.71 -18.95
C GLY A 523 7.14 4.61 -19.08
N THR A 524 6.64 4.42 -20.30
CA THR A 524 5.76 3.30 -20.69
C THR A 524 6.57 2.05 -21.05
N MET A 525 5.90 0.89 -21.21
CA MET A 525 6.54 -0.38 -21.62
C MET A 525 7.66 -0.82 -20.66
N MET A 526 7.48 -0.51 -19.37
CA MET A 526 8.45 -0.85 -18.32
C MET A 526 8.06 -2.14 -17.60
N HIS A 527 9.09 -2.91 -17.19
CA HIS A 527 8.98 -4.08 -16.31
C HIS A 527 9.53 -3.83 -14.91
N GLU A 528 9.09 -4.64 -13.95
CA GLU A 528 9.39 -4.55 -12.52
C GLU A 528 10.88 -4.56 -12.18
N ARG A 529 11.73 -5.11 -13.05
CA ARG A 529 13.18 -5.28 -12.84
C ARG A 529 14.04 -4.18 -13.46
N TYR A 530 13.49 -3.31 -14.31
CA TYR A 530 14.29 -2.39 -15.12
C TYR A 530 15.11 -1.37 -14.30
N VAL A 531 14.69 -1.10 -13.07
CA VAL A 531 15.40 -0.21 -12.15
C VAL A 531 16.64 -0.85 -11.49
N PHE A 532 16.80 -2.18 -11.60
CA PHE A 532 17.87 -2.93 -10.92
C PHE A 532 19.28 -2.35 -11.10
N PRO A 533 19.74 -1.98 -12.31
CA PRO A 533 21.11 -1.46 -12.50
C PRO A 533 21.37 -0.12 -11.78
N ALA A 534 20.31 0.65 -11.47
CA ALA A 534 20.45 1.93 -10.79
C ALA A 534 20.98 1.78 -9.36
N ILE A 535 20.69 0.65 -8.68
CA ILE A 535 21.10 0.42 -7.29
C ILE A 535 22.63 0.35 -7.18
N LEU A 536 23.27 -0.44 -8.05
CA LEU A 536 24.73 -0.57 -8.02
C LEU A 536 25.43 0.74 -8.42
N LEU A 537 24.84 1.49 -9.35
CA LEU A 537 25.33 2.82 -9.75
C LEU A 537 25.18 3.86 -8.62
N LEU A 538 24.06 3.86 -7.88
CA LEU A 538 23.88 4.70 -6.68
C LEU A 538 24.85 4.32 -5.57
N LEU A 539 25.08 3.04 -5.34
CA LEU A 539 26.05 2.58 -4.36
C LEU A 539 27.46 3.02 -4.77
N LEU A 540 27.83 2.91 -6.05
CA LEU A 540 29.10 3.40 -6.57
C LEU A 540 29.24 4.92 -6.37
N ALA A 541 28.17 5.69 -6.60
CA ALA A 541 28.13 7.12 -6.30
C ALA A 541 28.29 7.40 -4.79
N TYR A 542 27.62 6.63 -3.94
CA TYR A 542 27.72 6.77 -2.49
C TYR A 542 29.12 6.44 -1.97
N VAL A 543 29.73 5.36 -2.43
CA VAL A 543 31.12 5.00 -2.10
C VAL A 543 32.08 6.13 -2.50
N ARG A 544 31.81 6.81 -3.62
CA ARG A 544 32.64 7.92 -4.10
C ARG A 544 32.46 9.23 -3.32
N PHE A 545 31.22 9.61 -3.02
CA PHE A 545 30.89 10.95 -2.50
C PHE A 545 30.49 10.98 -1.02
N ARG A 546 30.12 9.84 -0.44
CA ARG A 546 29.66 9.67 0.96
C ARG A 546 28.51 10.60 1.36
N ASP A 547 27.64 10.97 0.42
CA ASP A 547 26.51 11.85 0.66
C ASP A 547 25.28 11.09 1.19
N ARG A 548 24.75 11.53 2.34
CA ARG A 548 23.56 10.91 2.99
C ARG A 548 22.31 10.95 2.12
N ARG A 549 22.19 11.91 1.20
CA ARG A 549 21.05 12.03 0.28
C ARG A 549 21.09 10.94 -0.79
N ILE A 550 22.28 10.59 -1.27
CA ILE A 550 22.48 9.47 -2.22
C ILE A 550 22.15 8.15 -1.52
N LEU A 551 22.59 7.96 -0.27
CA LEU A 551 22.21 6.79 0.53
C LEU A 551 20.70 6.71 0.71
N GLY A 552 20.03 7.81 1.08
CA GLY A 552 18.57 7.84 1.21
C GLY A 552 17.85 7.46 -0.08
N LEU A 553 18.29 7.99 -1.22
CA LEU A 553 17.74 7.63 -2.53
C LEU A 553 17.95 6.15 -2.86
N MET A 554 19.15 5.61 -2.59
CA MET A 554 19.46 4.20 -2.77
C MET A 554 18.50 3.32 -1.97
N LEU A 555 18.31 3.60 -0.68
CA LEU A 555 17.41 2.81 0.17
C LEU A 555 15.95 2.85 -0.29
N LEU A 556 15.45 4.02 -0.72
CA LEU A 556 14.09 4.14 -1.24
C LEU A 556 13.87 3.30 -2.49
N VAL A 557 14.80 3.38 -3.45
CA VAL A 557 14.75 2.59 -4.69
C VAL A 557 14.91 1.10 -4.39
N SER A 558 15.80 0.72 -3.46
CA SER A 558 15.99 -0.66 -3.03
C SER A 558 14.71 -1.27 -2.46
N VAL A 559 14.00 -0.55 -1.58
CA VAL A 559 12.73 -1.01 -1.00
C VAL A 559 11.66 -1.14 -2.07
N ALA A 560 11.46 -0.12 -2.91
CA ALA A 560 10.46 -0.15 -3.97
C ALA A 560 10.70 -1.29 -4.97
N ALA A 561 11.94 -1.43 -5.45
CA ALA A 561 12.32 -2.48 -6.39
C ALA A 561 12.21 -3.88 -5.78
N PHE A 562 12.66 -4.07 -4.54
CA PHE A 562 12.58 -5.37 -3.86
C PHE A 562 11.15 -5.82 -3.61
N LEU A 563 10.27 -4.92 -3.14
CA LEU A 563 8.86 -5.23 -2.95
C LEU A 563 8.19 -5.57 -4.28
N ASN A 564 8.44 -4.78 -5.32
CA ASN A 564 7.87 -5.02 -6.63
C ASN A 564 8.27 -6.40 -7.19
N VAL A 565 9.57 -6.65 -7.34
CA VAL A 565 10.08 -7.92 -7.88
C VAL A 565 9.71 -9.11 -6.98
N GLY A 566 9.77 -8.94 -5.65
CA GLY A 566 9.42 -10.00 -4.71
C GLY A 566 7.94 -10.42 -4.78
N ILE A 567 7.02 -9.47 -4.92
CA ILE A 567 5.58 -9.76 -5.03
C ILE A 567 5.27 -10.46 -6.35
N VAL A 568 5.87 -10.00 -7.45
CA VAL A 568 5.69 -10.64 -8.75
C VAL A 568 6.24 -12.08 -8.73
N LEU A 569 7.41 -12.31 -8.12
CA LEU A 569 7.97 -13.65 -7.99
C LEU A 569 7.13 -14.56 -7.07
N ASP A 570 6.70 -14.06 -5.91
CA ASP A 570 5.79 -14.80 -5.00
C ASP A 570 4.53 -15.22 -5.74
N ARG A 571 3.87 -14.28 -6.43
CA ARG A 571 2.65 -14.55 -7.20
C ARG A 571 2.89 -15.63 -8.27
N ALA A 572 3.99 -15.53 -9.00
CA ALA A 572 4.32 -16.48 -10.05
C ALA A 572 4.58 -17.90 -9.53
N ILE A 573 5.26 -18.04 -8.39
CA ILE A 573 5.57 -19.36 -7.79
C ILE A 573 4.32 -19.94 -7.11
N ARG A 574 3.58 -19.11 -6.38
CA ARG A 574 2.51 -19.52 -5.47
C ARG A 574 1.19 -19.81 -6.17
N ILE A 575 0.82 -18.97 -7.15
CA ILE A 575 -0.40 -19.15 -7.94
C ILE A 575 -0.15 -20.10 -9.12
N GLY A 576 1.02 -20.00 -9.75
CA GLY A 576 1.37 -20.82 -10.91
C GLY A 576 0.47 -20.60 -12.13
N GLY A 577 0.88 -21.14 -13.28
CA GLY A 577 0.11 -21.09 -14.52
C GLY A 577 -0.16 -19.66 -15.04
N PRO A 578 -0.94 -19.51 -16.14
CA PRO A 578 -1.19 -18.20 -16.75
C PRO A 578 -1.68 -17.13 -15.75
N ALA A 579 -2.46 -17.54 -14.74
CA ALA A 579 -3.00 -16.69 -13.67
C ALA A 579 -1.94 -16.10 -12.72
N GLY A 580 -0.86 -16.83 -12.43
CA GLY A 580 0.26 -16.34 -11.62
C GLY A 580 1.30 -15.54 -12.42
N HIS A 581 1.34 -15.73 -13.74
CA HIS A 581 2.43 -15.23 -14.58
C HIS A 581 2.20 -13.82 -15.11
N LEU A 582 1.04 -13.45 -15.70
CA LEU A 582 0.92 -12.16 -16.43
C LEU A 582 -0.51 -11.54 -16.48
N THR A 583 -1.46 -11.99 -15.65
CA THR A 583 -2.89 -11.65 -15.84
C THR A 583 -3.67 -11.46 -14.53
N ALA A 584 -2.98 -11.10 -13.43
CA ALA A 584 -3.63 -10.87 -12.14
C ALA A 584 -4.86 -9.91 -12.20
N PRO A 585 -4.83 -8.80 -12.98
CA PRO A 585 -6.02 -7.97 -13.19
C PRO A 585 -7.09 -8.64 -14.06
N TYR A 586 -6.70 -9.40 -15.08
CA TYR A 586 -7.60 -10.04 -16.04
C TYR A 586 -8.41 -11.19 -15.42
N PHE A 587 -7.85 -11.89 -14.43
CA PHE A 587 -8.53 -12.94 -13.68
C PHE A 587 -9.30 -12.44 -12.45
N ASN A 588 -9.48 -11.12 -12.30
CA ASN A 588 -10.16 -10.52 -11.15
C ASN A 588 -9.56 -10.94 -9.79
N ILE A 589 -8.28 -11.35 -9.79
CA ILE A 589 -7.52 -11.63 -8.59
C ILE A 589 -7.13 -10.27 -8.04
N ALA A 590 -7.98 -9.71 -7.19
CA ALA A 590 -7.59 -8.59 -6.34
C ALA A 590 -6.29 -9.02 -5.65
N GLY A 591 -5.20 -8.28 -5.88
CA GLY A 591 -3.93 -8.57 -5.21
C GLY A 591 -4.21 -8.75 -3.72
N GLU A 592 -3.68 -9.79 -3.09
CA GLU A 592 -3.91 -10.01 -1.65
C GLU A 592 -3.38 -8.84 -0.79
N ALA A 593 -2.55 -7.97 -1.39
CA ALA A 593 -2.10 -6.70 -0.81
C ALA A 593 -1.87 -5.61 -1.89
N PRO A 594 -2.93 -5.10 -2.56
CA PRO A 594 -2.77 -4.11 -3.64
C PRO A 594 -2.09 -2.85 -3.11
N TRP A 595 -2.36 -2.52 -1.85
CA TRP A 595 -1.77 -1.37 -1.18
C TRP A 595 -0.23 -1.43 -1.12
N VAL A 596 0.40 -2.62 -1.07
CA VAL A 596 1.87 -2.74 -1.07
C VAL A 596 2.43 -2.43 -2.44
N GLU A 597 1.76 -2.89 -3.51
CA GLU A 597 2.14 -2.59 -4.89
C GLU A 597 1.94 -1.10 -5.20
N TYR A 598 0.83 -0.50 -4.77
CA TYR A 598 0.61 0.95 -4.87
C TYR A 598 1.60 1.75 -4.00
N LEU A 599 1.98 1.26 -2.83
CA LEU A 599 3.03 1.86 -2.01
C LEU A 599 4.40 1.79 -2.72
N ALA A 600 4.77 0.64 -3.28
CA ALA A 600 5.99 0.48 -4.06
C ALA A 600 5.98 1.43 -5.27
N ALA A 601 4.81 1.62 -5.91
CA ALA A 601 4.66 2.52 -7.04
C ALA A 601 4.83 3.99 -6.64
N ALA A 602 4.20 4.39 -5.54
CA ALA A 602 4.37 5.72 -4.96
C ALA A 602 5.83 5.98 -4.57
N LEU A 603 6.50 5.01 -3.93
CA LEU A 603 7.89 5.10 -3.56
C LEU A 603 8.82 5.22 -4.78
N LEU A 604 8.58 4.47 -5.85
CA LEU A 604 9.40 4.55 -7.07
C LEU A 604 9.23 5.91 -7.77
N VAL A 605 7.99 6.38 -7.93
CA VAL A 605 7.70 7.70 -8.54
C VAL A 605 8.30 8.83 -7.71
N LEU A 606 8.11 8.82 -6.38
CA LEU A 606 8.71 9.80 -5.48
C LEU A 606 10.24 9.72 -5.48
N SER A 607 10.82 8.53 -5.64
CA SER A 607 12.28 8.36 -5.80
C SER A 607 12.78 8.97 -7.11
N GLY A 608 12.04 8.83 -8.21
CA GLY A 608 12.33 9.50 -9.48
C GLY A 608 12.31 11.03 -9.35
N VAL A 609 11.23 11.58 -8.77
CA VAL A 609 11.11 13.03 -8.47
C VAL A 609 12.25 13.51 -7.58
N TYR A 610 12.58 12.76 -6.52
CA TYR A 610 13.67 13.09 -5.61
C TYR A 610 15.05 13.00 -6.27
N ALA A 611 15.29 12.00 -7.14
CA ALA A 611 16.51 11.85 -7.91
C ALA A 611 16.74 13.04 -8.85
N LEU A 612 15.70 13.48 -9.58
CA LEU A 612 15.75 14.68 -10.43
C LEU A 612 16.03 15.95 -9.61
N TYR A 613 15.45 16.07 -8.42
CA TYR A 613 15.71 17.18 -7.50
C TYR A 613 17.17 17.19 -7.02
N LEU A 614 17.68 16.03 -6.58
CA LEU A 614 19.08 15.89 -6.21
C LEU A 614 20.02 16.18 -7.39
N GLY A 615 19.62 15.79 -8.60
CA GLY A 615 20.31 16.17 -9.84
C GLY A 615 20.48 17.69 -9.99
N CYS A 616 19.41 18.47 -9.80
CA CYS A 616 19.48 19.93 -9.78
C CYS A 616 20.43 20.46 -8.68
N VAL A 617 20.33 19.89 -7.48
CA VAL A 617 21.17 20.29 -6.34
C VAL A 617 22.64 20.04 -6.64
N PHE A 618 23.01 18.84 -7.10
CA PHE A 618 24.40 18.47 -7.36
C PHE A 618 24.98 19.16 -8.60
N ALA A 619 24.15 19.42 -9.62
CA ALA A 619 24.56 20.10 -10.84
C ALA A 619 24.91 21.58 -10.61
N TRP A 620 24.11 22.30 -9.83
CA TRP A 620 24.16 23.76 -9.80
C TRP A 620 24.52 24.38 -8.45
N SER A 621 24.39 23.63 -7.35
CA SER A 621 25.00 24.05 -6.09
C SER A 621 26.43 23.54 -6.06
N LYS A 622 27.38 24.35 -5.59
CA LYS A 622 28.60 23.78 -5.03
C LYS A 622 28.11 22.98 -3.82
N PRO A 623 28.17 21.64 -3.79
CA PRO A 623 27.99 20.98 -2.51
C PRO A 623 29.08 21.61 -1.65
N ASP A 624 28.72 22.28 -0.56
CA ASP A 624 29.66 22.32 0.55
C ASP A 624 29.96 20.84 0.79
N PRO A 625 31.19 20.35 0.54
CA PRO A 625 31.58 19.21 1.34
C PRO A 625 31.40 19.76 2.74
N VAL A 626 30.41 19.29 3.48
CA VAL A 626 30.51 19.33 4.91
C VAL A 626 31.52 18.22 5.15
N PRO A 627 32.84 18.48 5.25
CA PRO A 627 33.67 17.49 5.91
C PRO A 627 32.97 17.24 7.25
N PRO A 628 32.90 15.99 7.73
CA PRO A 628 32.41 15.75 9.07
C PRO A 628 33.18 16.72 9.98
N ARG A 629 32.47 17.72 10.53
CA ARG A 629 33.08 18.71 11.41
C ARG A 629 33.76 17.90 12.51
N PRO A 630 35.08 18.01 12.72
CA PRO A 630 35.71 17.36 13.85
C PRO A 630 35.01 17.88 15.10
N LEU A 631 34.44 16.98 15.88
CA LEU A 631 33.81 17.31 17.16
C LEU A 631 34.88 18.00 18.01
N THR A 632 34.64 19.26 18.38
CA THR A 632 35.55 20.01 19.25
C THR A 632 35.47 19.45 20.67
N ILE A 633 36.48 19.71 21.50
CA ILE A 633 36.47 19.32 22.92
C ILE A 633 35.26 19.94 23.65
N ALA A 634 34.83 21.13 23.24
CA ALA A 634 33.60 21.77 23.71
C ALA A 634 32.33 20.97 23.35
N ASP A 635 32.28 20.34 22.17
CA ASP A 635 31.18 19.44 21.78
C ASP A 635 31.19 18.13 22.59
N LYS A 636 32.37 17.68 23.06
CA LYS A 636 32.50 16.55 23.99
C LYS A 636 32.03 16.92 25.40
N GLU A 637 32.41 18.07 25.94
CA GLU A 637 31.94 18.54 27.26
C GLU A 637 30.43 18.85 27.27
N GLU A 638 29.88 19.42 26.19
CA GLU A 638 28.42 19.55 26.01
C GLU A 638 27.73 18.18 25.88
N SER A 639 28.40 17.12 25.47
CA SER A 639 27.81 15.77 25.37
C SER A 639 27.74 15.04 26.71
N HIS A 640 28.57 15.43 27.69
CA HIS A 640 28.70 14.72 28.97
C HIS A 640 27.76 15.22 30.08
N THR A 641 27.13 16.39 29.96
CA THR A 641 26.13 16.86 30.94
C THR A 641 24.75 16.25 30.66
N PRO A 642 24.16 15.48 31.61
CA PRO A 642 22.83 14.89 31.46
C PRO A 642 21.78 15.95 31.10
N SER A 643 20.87 15.62 30.18
CA SER A 643 19.86 16.56 29.66
C SER A 643 18.99 17.21 30.75
N ALA A 644 18.70 16.48 31.82
CA ALA A 644 17.96 16.98 32.99
C ALA A 644 18.70 18.11 33.72
N ILE A 645 20.02 18.04 33.80
CA ILE A 645 20.87 19.03 34.47
C ILE A 645 20.99 20.28 33.60
N ARG A 646 21.17 20.11 32.29
CA ARG A 646 21.17 21.24 31.34
C ARG A 646 19.86 22.03 31.38
N ALA A 647 18.72 21.34 31.52
CA ALA A 647 17.41 21.99 31.61
C ALA A 647 17.20 22.78 32.92
N LEU A 648 17.97 22.49 33.98
CA LEU A 648 17.98 23.28 35.21
C LEU A 648 18.78 24.58 35.04
N LEU A 649 20.00 24.47 34.50
CA LEU A 649 20.92 25.60 34.32
C LEU A 649 20.46 26.56 33.23
N HIS A 650 19.90 26.02 32.14
CA HIS A 650 19.42 26.81 30.99
C HIS A 650 17.95 26.49 30.69
N PRO A 651 17.02 27.01 31.51
CA PRO A 651 15.60 26.75 31.33
C PRO A 651 15.11 27.37 30.02
N LYS A 652 14.64 26.53 29.09
CA LYS A 652 14.01 27.01 27.86
C LYS A 652 12.60 27.51 28.18
N PRO A 653 12.21 28.73 27.77
CA PRO A 653 10.85 29.21 27.97
C PRO A 653 9.85 28.32 27.24
N LEU A 654 8.66 28.17 27.83
CA LEU A 654 7.54 27.54 27.14
C LEU A 654 7.13 28.40 25.95
N VAL A 655 6.83 27.74 24.84
CA VAL A 655 6.33 28.40 23.64
C VAL A 655 4.95 28.98 23.94
N ARG A 656 4.79 30.29 23.79
CA ARG A 656 3.50 30.98 23.90
C ARG A 656 2.77 30.93 22.56
N THR A 657 1.45 30.81 22.61
CA THR A 657 0.58 30.99 21.45
C THR A 657 0.42 32.48 21.16
N ASP A 658 0.61 32.88 19.92
CA ASP A 658 0.38 34.25 19.46
C ASP A 658 -0.91 34.36 18.62
N HIS A 659 -1.25 35.57 18.16
CA HIS A 659 -2.45 35.81 17.34
C HIS A 659 -2.45 35.01 16.03
N LYS A 660 -1.27 34.70 15.45
CA LYS A 660 -1.16 33.90 14.24
C LYS A 660 -1.47 32.43 14.52
N ASP A 661 -1.02 31.93 15.67
CA ASP A 661 -1.36 30.58 16.11
C ASP A 661 -2.87 30.43 16.31
N TRP A 662 -3.53 31.43 16.90
CA TRP A 662 -4.99 31.49 17.00
C TRP A 662 -5.68 31.56 15.63
N ALA A 663 -5.20 32.39 14.71
CA ALA A 663 -5.79 32.51 13.38
C ALA A 663 -5.77 31.18 12.62
N TRP A 664 -4.64 30.47 12.61
CA TRP A 664 -4.54 29.15 11.96
C TRP A 664 -5.45 28.11 12.60
N MET A 665 -5.44 28.05 13.94
CA MET A 665 -6.25 27.09 14.69
C MET A 665 -7.74 27.34 14.47
N LEU A 666 -8.20 28.60 14.51
CA LEU A 666 -9.59 28.97 14.25
C LEU A 666 -9.98 28.72 12.79
N ALA A 667 -9.13 29.05 11.82
CA ALA A 667 -9.41 28.82 10.41
C ALA A 667 -9.62 27.33 10.10
N ILE A 668 -8.69 26.46 10.54
CA ILE A 668 -8.79 25.02 10.32
C ILE A 668 -10.02 24.45 11.04
N THR A 669 -10.22 24.84 12.31
CA THR A 669 -11.35 24.36 13.11
C THR A 669 -12.69 24.81 12.51
N ALA A 670 -12.80 26.04 12.01
CA ALA A 670 -14.01 26.56 11.38
C ALA A 670 -14.34 25.81 10.07
N ILE A 671 -13.35 25.62 9.19
CA ILE A 671 -13.52 24.85 7.96
C ILE A 671 -13.97 23.43 8.29
N TYR A 672 -13.28 22.76 9.22
CA TYR A 672 -13.65 21.41 9.63
C TYR A 672 -15.03 21.37 10.28
N SER A 673 -15.43 22.37 11.08
CA SER A 673 -16.75 22.45 11.69
C SER A 673 -17.85 22.47 10.63
N VAL A 674 -17.69 23.27 9.58
CA VAL A 674 -18.64 23.29 8.45
C VAL A 674 -18.76 21.89 7.86
N VAL A 675 -17.64 21.23 7.57
CA VAL A 675 -17.64 19.88 6.99
C VAL A 675 -18.25 18.84 7.95
N ALA A 676 -17.93 18.90 9.24
CA ALA A 676 -18.39 17.97 10.27
C ALA A 676 -19.90 18.06 10.51
N PHE A 677 -20.46 19.27 10.54
CA PHE A 677 -21.91 19.48 10.75
C PHE A 677 -22.74 19.40 9.46
N THR A 678 -22.12 19.51 8.28
CA THR A 678 -22.83 19.34 7.01
C THR A 678 -23.34 17.91 6.88
N ASN A 679 -24.64 17.77 6.60
CA ASN A 679 -25.34 16.49 6.47
C ASN A 679 -25.12 15.55 7.67
N LEU A 680 -25.10 16.05 8.91
CA LEU A 680 -24.88 15.21 10.08
C LEU A 680 -26.04 14.23 10.33
N GLY A 681 -27.26 14.64 9.98
CA GLY A 681 -28.49 13.87 10.07
C GLY A 681 -29.70 14.78 9.89
N SER A 682 -30.87 14.19 9.76
CA SER A 682 -32.14 14.92 9.73
C SER A 682 -32.37 15.67 11.03
N THR A 683 -32.82 16.91 10.93
CA THR A 683 -33.28 17.74 12.06
C THR A 683 -34.75 17.48 12.41
N ARG A 684 -35.40 16.55 11.69
CA ARG A 684 -36.78 16.11 11.92
C ARG A 684 -36.81 14.58 12.05
N ALA A 685 -37.59 14.09 12.99
CA ALA A 685 -37.92 12.67 13.17
C ALA A 685 -39.20 12.59 14.01
N PRO A 686 -40.00 11.51 13.88
CA PRO A 686 -41.20 11.32 14.68
C PRO A 686 -40.92 11.39 16.19
N GLN A 687 -41.68 12.20 16.91
CA GLN A 687 -41.59 12.41 18.36
C GLN A 687 -42.80 11.88 19.12
N ASN A 688 -43.98 11.82 18.50
CA ASN A 688 -45.20 11.29 19.10
C ASN A 688 -45.23 9.77 18.95
N ALA A 689 -45.83 9.06 19.91
CA ALA A 689 -45.85 7.60 19.88
C ALA A 689 -47.24 7.05 20.14
N TRP A 690 -47.69 6.18 19.24
CA TRP A 690 -48.80 5.27 19.51
C TRP A 690 -48.29 4.07 20.29
N VAL A 691 -48.99 3.71 21.37
CA VAL A 691 -48.65 2.59 22.25
C VAL A 691 -49.87 1.70 22.42
N SER A 692 -49.77 0.43 22.00
CA SER A 692 -50.87 -0.51 22.21
C SER A 692 -51.13 -0.77 23.70
N ARG A 693 -52.40 -0.79 24.09
CA ARG A 693 -52.89 -0.94 25.46
C ARG A 693 -53.26 -2.38 25.78
N GLU A 694 -53.80 -3.10 24.81
CA GLU A 694 -54.28 -4.47 24.97
C GLU A 694 -54.05 -5.32 23.72
N GLU A 695 -54.15 -6.64 23.89
CA GLU A 695 -54.11 -7.59 22.78
C GLU A 695 -55.39 -7.48 21.94
N GLY A 696 -55.23 -7.47 20.62
CA GLY A 696 -56.33 -7.28 19.68
C GLY A 696 -56.73 -5.83 19.44
N GLU A 697 -56.04 -4.83 20.00
CA GLU A 697 -56.32 -3.41 19.71
C GLU A 697 -56.16 -3.14 18.21
N MET A 698 -57.21 -2.57 17.60
CA MET A 698 -57.29 -2.34 16.16
C MET A 698 -57.28 -0.85 15.82
N VAL A 699 -56.49 -0.49 14.81
CA VAL A 699 -56.45 0.86 14.23
C VAL A 699 -56.65 0.74 12.72
N ALA A 700 -57.68 1.36 12.17
CA ALA A 700 -58.00 1.26 10.73
C ALA A 700 -57.94 2.60 10.01
N PHE A 701 -57.46 2.57 8.77
CA PHE A 701 -57.21 3.71 7.90
C PHE A 701 -57.89 3.54 6.53
N ASP A 702 -58.41 4.63 5.95
CA ASP A 702 -58.96 4.73 4.58
C ASP A 702 -57.96 5.47 3.69
N LEU A 703 -57.66 4.91 2.52
CA LEU A 703 -56.90 5.57 1.46
C LEU A 703 -57.81 6.36 0.49
N GLY A 704 -59.14 6.24 0.62
CA GLY A 704 -60.17 6.86 -0.22
C GLY A 704 -60.49 6.04 -1.47
N GLU A 705 -59.50 5.38 -2.05
CA GLU A 705 -59.63 4.47 -3.21
C GLU A 705 -58.65 3.30 -3.12
N GLU A 706 -58.84 2.29 -3.98
CA GLU A 706 -57.92 1.15 -4.06
C GLU A 706 -56.57 1.59 -4.64
N ARG A 707 -55.49 1.31 -3.91
CA ARG A 707 -54.12 1.66 -4.29
C ARG A 707 -53.18 0.48 -4.07
N THR A 708 -52.07 0.47 -4.79
CA THR A 708 -50.96 -0.49 -4.58
C THR A 708 -49.80 0.21 -3.88
N PHE A 709 -49.42 -0.23 -2.68
CA PHE A 709 -48.51 0.50 -1.81
C PHE A 709 -47.62 -0.38 -0.92
N ASN A 710 -46.55 0.20 -0.38
CA ASN A 710 -45.72 -0.37 0.68
C ASN A 710 -45.91 0.43 1.97
N VAL A 711 -45.82 -0.23 3.13
CA VAL A 711 -45.92 0.42 4.44
C VAL A 711 -44.52 0.56 5.04
N LEU A 712 -44.20 1.77 5.52
CA LEU A 712 -43.06 2.04 6.37
C LEU A 712 -43.54 2.39 7.79
N THR A 713 -42.76 1.98 8.78
CA THR A 713 -43.00 2.39 10.17
C THR A 713 -41.72 2.94 10.80
N TYR A 714 -41.88 3.85 11.75
CA TYR A 714 -40.82 4.30 12.63
C TYR A 714 -41.04 3.72 14.04
N ALA A 715 -40.20 2.77 14.44
CA ALA A 715 -40.37 2.08 15.72
C ALA A 715 -39.85 2.90 16.91
N GLY A 716 -40.58 2.83 18.02
CA GLY A 716 -40.16 3.34 19.33
C GLY A 716 -39.25 2.35 20.09
N ILE A 717 -39.28 2.42 21.42
CA ILE A 717 -38.44 1.57 22.28
C ILE A 717 -39.17 0.25 22.60
N HIS A 718 -38.49 -0.88 22.35
CA HIS A 718 -38.94 -2.21 22.77
C HIS A 718 -37.85 -2.93 23.58
N TRP A 719 -38.29 -3.72 24.57
CA TRP A 719 -37.43 -4.56 25.44
C TRP A 719 -37.43 -6.03 25.05
N SER A 720 -38.42 -6.44 24.27
CA SER A 720 -38.57 -7.77 23.68
C SER A 720 -39.15 -7.61 22.28
N PRO A 721 -38.97 -8.60 21.38
CA PRO A 721 -39.74 -8.65 20.14
C PRO A 721 -41.24 -8.50 20.40
N ARG A 722 -41.93 -7.76 19.54
CA ARG A 722 -43.39 -7.58 19.58
C ARG A 722 -43.96 -7.83 18.19
N ASP A 723 -45.01 -8.64 18.15
CA ASP A 723 -45.74 -9.01 16.94
C ASP A 723 -47.00 -8.17 16.78
N PHE A 724 -47.35 -7.88 15.54
CA PHE A 724 -48.57 -7.19 15.14
C PHE A 724 -48.90 -7.60 13.72
N THR A 725 -50.18 -7.53 13.37
CA THR A 725 -50.67 -7.93 12.06
C THR A 725 -51.16 -6.71 11.29
N TRP A 726 -50.75 -6.61 10.02
CA TRP A 726 -51.37 -5.72 9.05
C TRP A 726 -52.47 -6.47 8.31
N GLU A 727 -53.65 -5.89 8.21
CA GLU A 727 -54.71 -6.42 7.39
C GLU A 727 -55.15 -5.42 6.33
N THR A 728 -55.45 -5.91 5.15
CA THR A 728 -55.85 -5.07 4.02
C THR A 728 -57.18 -5.53 3.42
N SER A 729 -58.02 -4.59 3.00
CA SER A 729 -59.33 -4.86 2.41
C SER A 729 -59.69 -3.84 1.32
N THR A 730 -60.43 -4.28 0.30
CA THR A 730 -60.97 -3.40 -0.77
C THR A 730 -62.43 -3.01 -0.52
N ASP A 731 -63.20 -3.91 0.10
CA ASP A 731 -64.64 -3.77 0.37
C ASP A 731 -64.94 -3.38 1.84
N GLY A 732 -63.99 -3.54 2.75
CA GLY A 732 -64.15 -3.35 4.20
C GLY A 732 -64.72 -4.58 4.91
N GLU A 733 -65.05 -5.64 4.18
CA GLU A 733 -65.67 -6.88 4.69
C GLU A 733 -64.67 -8.05 4.66
N THR A 734 -63.92 -8.20 3.58
CA THR A 734 -62.94 -9.27 3.37
C THR A 734 -61.53 -8.76 3.65
N TRP A 735 -60.84 -9.36 4.64
CA TRP A 735 -59.53 -8.90 5.10
C TRP A 735 -58.44 -9.95 4.83
N THR A 736 -57.30 -9.51 4.31
CA THR A 736 -56.09 -10.33 4.13
C THR A 736 -55.02 -9.92 5.14
N ALA A 737 -54.49 -10.87 5.91
CA ALA A 737 -53.53 -10.62 6.98
C ALA A 737 -52.06 -10.82 6.56
N TYR A 738 -51.18 -9.99 7.11
CA TYR A 738 -49.74 -9.97 6.91
C TYR A 738 -49.03 -9.76 8.25
N ASN A 739 -48.18 -10.70 8.63
CA ASN A 739 -47.49 -10.66 9.92
C ASN A 739 -46.36 -9.62 9.90
N ALA A 740 -46.21 -8.88 10.99
CA ALA A 740 -45.12 -7.95 11.19
C ALA A 740 -44.53 -8.08 12.60
N ARG A 741 -43.26 -7.73 12.72
CA ARG A 741 -42.52 -7.80 13.99
C ARG A 741 -41.63 -6.59 14.16
N VAL A 742 -41.63 -6.02 15.36
CA VAL A 742 -40.60 -5.07 15.80
C VAL A 742 -39.69 -5.75 16.82
N VAL A 743 -38.38 -5.59 16.64
CA VAL A 743 -37.36 -6.04 17.59
C VAL A 743 -36.62 -4.85 18.21
N GLN A 744 -35.92 -5.11 19.31
CA GLN A 744 -35.18 -4.13 20.10
C GLN A 744 -34.24 -3.21 19.27
N GLY A 745 -33.61 -3.75 18.22
CA GLY A 745 -32.69 -3.00 17.34
C GLY A 745 -33.36 -2.13 16.28
N ASN A 746 -34.70 -2.03 16.25
CA ASN A 746 -35.42 -1.21 15.26
C ASN A 746 -35.69 0.22 15.71
N CYS A 747 -35.46 0.55 16.98
CA CYS A 747 -35.82 1.86 17.53
C CYS A 747 -35.17 3.00 16.73
N PHE A 748 -35.93 4.08 16.53
CA PHE A 748 -35.48 5.30 15.86
C PHE A 748 -35.02 5.10 14.41
N SER A 749 -35.58 4.11 13.72
CA SER A 749 -35.29 3.84 12.31
C SER A 749 -36.57 3.65 11.49
N TRP A 750 -36.59 4.25 10.31
CA TRP A 750 -37.60 3.99 9.29
C TRP A 750 -37.32 2.65 8.63
N ARG A 751 -38.34 1.79 8.58
CA ARG A 751 -38.23 0.47 7.94
C ARG A 751 -39.47 0.17 7.14
N TYR A 752 -39.26 -0.42 5.97
CA TYR A 752 -40.33 -1.09 5.25
C TYR A 752 -40.78 -2.32 6.01
N GLN A 753 -42.08 -2.56 6.00
CA GLN A 753 -42.67 -3.79 6.47
C GLN A 753 -42.36 -4.92 5.49
N SER A 754 -41.83 -6.02 6.02
CA SER A 754 -41.49 -7.21 5.26
C SER A 754 -41.71 -8.46 6.11
N ASP A 755 -41.76 -9.59 5.42
CA ASP A 755 -41.84 -10.89 6.06
C ASP A 755 -40.58 -11.18 6.88
N TYR A 756 -40.71 -12.03 7.90
CA TYR A 756 -39.61 -12.39 8.77
C TYR A 756 -39.58 -13.88 9.06
N THR A 757 -38.37 -14.41 9.28
CA THR A 757 -38.16 -15.76 9.77
C THR A 757 -37.38 -15.72 11.08
N ILE A 758 -37.48 -16.79 11.85
CA ILE A 758 -36.68 -16.97 13.07
C ILE A 758 -35.67 -18.07 12.76
N ASN A 759 -34.38 -17.76 12.89
CA ASN A 759 -33.33 -18.75 12.65
C ASN A 759 -33.24 -19.74 13.83
N GLU A 760 -32.42 -20.79 13.68
CA GLU A 760 -32.24 -21.82 14.72
C GLU A 760 -31.73 -21.28 16.07
N GLU A 761 -31.12 -20.10 16.06
CA GLU A 761 -30.60 -19.40 17.25
C GLU A 761 -31.66 -18.49 17.91
N GLY A 762 -32.87 -18.40 17.37
CA GLY A 762 -33.94 -17.55 17.87
C GLY A 762 -33.88 -16.08 17.41
N ASN A 763 -32.97 -15.75 16.50
CA ASN A 763 -32.83 -14.40 15.96
C ASN A 763 -33.83 -14.13 14.82
N THR A 764 -34.44 -12.95 14.82
CA THR A 764 -35.37 -12.52 13.76
C THR A 764 -34.60 -12.04 12.54
N VAL A 765 -34.87 -12.64 11.38
CA VAL A 765 -34.28 -12.29 10.09
C VAL A 765 -35.39 -11.72 9.20
N PHE A 766 -35.30 -10.43 8.90
CA PHE A 766 -36.23 -9.74 8.00
C PHE A 766 -35.86 -10.04 6.55
N GLN A 767 -36.86 -10.35 5.72
CA GLN A 767 -36.67 -10.50 4.29
C GLN A 767 -36.34 -9.14 3.65
N ALA A 768 -35.52 -9.18 2.60
CA ALA A 768 -35.04 -7.98 1.91
C ALA A 768 -36.13 -7.28 1.07
N MET A 769 -37.16 -8.02 0.65
CA MET A 769 -38.24 -7.49 -0.18
C MET A 769 -39.42 -7.07 0.72
N PRO A 770 -39.89 -5.81 0.61
CA PRO A 770 -41.02 -5.35 1.39
C PRO A 770 -42.34 -5.97 0.89
N TYR A 771 -43.35 -6.00 1.75
CA TYR A 771 -44.70 -6.31 1.33
C TYR A 771 -45.23 -5.24 0.38
N THR A 772 -45.83 -5.68 -0.72
CA THR A 772 -46.63 -4.82 -1.61
C THR A 772 -48.09 -5.17 -1.41
N PHE A 773 -48.84 -4.21 -0.88
CA PHE A 773 -50.26 -4.31 -0.59
C PHE A 773 -51.08 -3.74 -1.74
N THR A 774 -52.27 -4.28 -1.99
CA THR A 774 -53.26 -3.68 -2.91
C THR A 774 -54.60 -3.63 -2.18
N ALA A 775 -55.03 -2.44 -1.76
CA ALA A 775 -56.24 -2.24 -0.97
C ALA A 775 -56.68 -0.78 -0.87
N ARG A 776 -57.91 -0.57 -0.37
CA ARG A 776 -58.44 0.74 0.04
C ARG A 776 -58.34 0.95 1.55
N TYR A 777 -58.59 -0.09 2.34
CA TYR A 777 -58.54 -0.05 3.79
C TYR A 777 -57.32 -0.79 4.31
N LEU A 778 -56.63 -0.20 5.29
CA LEU A 778 -55.50 -0.79 6.00
C LEU A 778 -55.81 -0.81 7.50
N ARG A 779 -55.62 -1.95 8.15
CA ARG A 779 -55.84 -2.13 9.58
C ARG A 779 -54.59 -2.67 10.25
N LEU A 780 -54.18 -2.08 11.36
CA LEU A 780 -53.17 -2.60 12.27
C LEU A 780 -53.89 -3.33 13.42
N ILE A 781 -53.43 -4.53 13.75
CA ILE A 781 -53.88 -5.31 14.91
C ILE A 781 -52.69 -5.59 15.81
N ALA A 782 -52.73 -5.10 17.05
CA ALA A 782 -51.71 -5.41 18.04
C ALA A 782 -51.89 -6.83 18.58
N GLU A 783 -50.85 -7.68 18.54
CA GLU A 783 -50.89 -9.02 19.16
C GLU A 783 -50.50 -8.99 20.65
N GLY A 784 -50.42 -7.80 21.22
CA GLY A 784 -50.18 -7.61 22.65
C GLY A 784 -50.02 -6.14 23.02
N SER A 785 -50.02 -5.85 24.32
CA SER A 785 -49.79 -4.51 24.86
C SER A 785 -48.32 -4.09 24.78
N GLY A 786 -48.06 -2.79 24.61
CA GLY A 786 -46.72 -2.19 24.66
C GLY A 786 -45.99 -2.11 23.33
N ILE A 787 -46.69 -2.25 22.20
CA ILE A 787 -46.15 -1.99 20.87
C ILE A 787 -46.06 -0.50 20.68
N THR A 788 -44.84 0.04 20.60
CA THR A 788 -44.61 1.47 20.40
C THR A 788 -44.21 1.75 18.96
N LEU A 789 -45.05 2.46 18.22
CA LEU A 789 -44.76 2.97 16.88
C LEU A 789 -44.92 4.48 16.91
N ASN A 790 -43.91 5.21 16.45
CA ASN A 790 -43.96 6.67 16.43
C ASN A 790 -44.60 7.22 15.18
N GLU A 791 -44.59 6.47 14.07
CA GLU A 791 -45.14 6.95 12.80
C GLU A 791 -45.34 5.81 11.81
N MET A 792 -46.30 5.98 10.89
CA MET A 792 -46.49 5.14 9.73
C MET A 792 -46.56 6.00 8.45
N LEU A 793 -45.94 5.50 7.37
CA LEU A 793 -45.98 6.14 6.06
C LEU A 793 -46.29 5.12 4.96
N LEU A 794 -47.24 5.43 4.08
CA LEU A 794 -47.55 4.61 2.92
C LEU A 794 -46.90 5.18 1.67
N ARG A 795 -46.23 4.33 0.88
CA ARG A 795 -45.65 4.68 -0.43
C ARG A 795 -46.34 3.95 -1.54
N ASP A 796 -46.71 4.67 -2.57
CA ASP A 796 -47.14 4.07 -3.83
C ASP A 796 -46.02 3.18 -4.41
N ALA A 797 -46.35 1.95 -4.77
CA ALA A 797 -45.35 0.95 -5.12
C ALA A 797 -44.58 1.32 -6.41
N GLU A 798 -45.22 2.02 -7.34
CA GLU A 798 -44.64 2.39 -8.63
C GLU A 798 -44.01 3.79 -8.61
N SER A 799 -44.77 4.79 -8.17
CA SER A 799 -44.34 6.20 -8.18
C SER A 799 -43.48 6.59 -6.98
N GLN A 800 -43.45 5.77 -5.92
CA GLN A 800 -42.75 6.02 -4.65
C GLN A 800 -43.19 7.32 -3.94
N GLN A 801 -44.33 7.89 -4.33
CA GLN A 801 -44.92 9.04 -3.66
C GLN A 801 -45.62 8.63 -2.37
N THR A 802 -45.64 9.54 -1.39
CA THR A 802 -46.35 9.32 -0.13
C THR A 802 -47.86 9.43 -0.34
N LEU A 803 -48.61 8.45 0.15
CA LEU A 803 -50.06 8.41 0.02
C LEU A 803 -50.74 9.01 1.27
N PRO A 804 -51.77 9.86 1.08
CA PRO A 804 -52.58 10.35 2.20
C PRO A 804 -53.44 9.21 2.76
N VAL A 805 -53.62 9.22 4.08
CA VAL A 805 -54.45 8.24 4.82
C VAL A 805 -55.33 8.96 5.83
N GLN A 806 -56.56 8.48 6.01
CA GLN A 806 -57.49 8.99 7.01
C GLN A 806 -57.78 7.92 8.07
N LEU A 807 -57.63 8.27 9.35
CA LEU A 807 -58.03 7.39 10.45
C LEU A 807 -59.56 7.21 10.46
N ILE A 808 -60.02 5.96 10.51
CA ILE A 808 -61.46 5.60 10.55
C ILE A 808 -61.87 5.15 11.95
N THR A 809 -61.07 4.25 12.56
CA THR A 809 -61.37 3.64 13.86
C THR A 809 -60.08 3.39 14.65
N GLY A 810 -60.20 3.39 15.98
CA GLY A 810 -59.06 3.26 16.90
C GLY A 810 -58.45 4.62 17.28
N ASN A 811 -57.39 4.57 18.09
CA ASN A 811 -56.67 5.73 18.66
C ASN A 811 -55.33 5.97 17.91
N GLY A 812 -55.36 5.93 16.59
CA GLY A 812 -54.18 5.93 15.72
C GLY A 812 -53.71 7.29 15.22
N GLU A 813 -54.13 8.41 15.81
CA GLU A 813 -53.79 9.75 15.31
C GLU A 813 -52.28 9.98 15.28
N ALA A 814 -51.56 9.46 16.28
CA ALA A 814 -50.10 9.54 16.39
C ALA A 814 -49.34 8.63 15.40
N LEU A 815 -50.03 7.87 14.56
CA LEU A 815 -49.41 7.04 13.51
C LEU A 815 -49.40 7.74 12.15
N ILE A 816 -49.96 8.95 12.03
CA ILE A 816 -50.11 9.67 10.76
C ILE A 816 -49.90 11.19 10.90
N ASP A 817 -49.41 11.71 12.03
CA ASP A 817 -49.35 13.15 12.34
C ASP A 817 -48.01 13.84 11.97
N GLU A 818 -46.93 13.08 11.77
CA GLU A 818 -45.57 13.56 11.49
C GLU A 818 -44.94 12.90 10.24
N GLN A 819 -45.77 12.54 9.24
CA GLN A 819 -45.33 11.87 8.00
C GLN A 819 -44.34 12.69 7.16
N ASP A 820 -44.28 14.02 7.32
CA ASP A 820 -43.34 14.91 6.63
C ASP A 820 -41.89 14.78 7.15
N THR A 821 -41.67 14.00 8.21
CA THR A 821 -40.35 13.76 8.80
C THR A 821 -39.44 12.84 7.97
N LEU A 822 -40.00 12.08 7.00
CA LEU A 822 -39.24 11.25 6.07
C LEU A 822 -39.23 11.85 4.65
N VAL A 823 -38.07 12.32 4.19
CA VAL A 823 -37.84 12.75 2.81
C VAL A 823 -36.93 11.74 2.09
N GLY A 824 -37.39 11.19 0.96
CA GLY A 824 -36.65 10.16 0.21
C GLY A 824 -36.56 8.83 0.95
N GLU A 825 -35.70 7.91 0.53
CA GLU A 825 -35.60 6.57 1.15
C GLU A 825 -35.05 6.59 2.58
N PRO A 826 -35.43 5.61 3.42
CA PRO A 826 -34.76 5.34 4.68
C PRO A 826 -33.25 5.19 4.51
N SER A 827 -32.48 5.90 5.33
CA SER A 827 -31.02 5.89 5.26
C SER A 827 -30.39 6.30 6.59
N TRP A 828 -29.05 6.26 6.67
CA TRP A 828 -28.29 6.81 7.79
C TRP A 828 -28.68 8.26 8.14
N TYR A 829 -29.21 9.04 7.18
CA TYR A 829 -29.57 10.44 7.39
C TYR A 829 -30.82 10.61 8.28
N ASN A 830 -31.84 9.76 8.11
CA ASN A 830 -33.14 9.87 8.78
C ASN A 830 -33.37 8.80 9.87
N SER A 831 -32.43 7.85 10.00
CA SER A 831 -32.57 6.69 10.87
C SER A 831 -31.31 6.43 11.69
N ALA A 832 -31.48 5.80 12.85
CA ALA A 832 -30.38 5.18 13.59
C ALA A 832 -29.76 4.03 12.79
N TYR A 833 -28.44 3.89 12.89
CA TYR A 833 -27.68 2.79 12.28
C TYR A 833 -26.53 2.36 13.18
N PHE A 834 -26.11 1.09 13.06
CA PHE A 834 -25.03 0.53 13.88
C PHE A 834 -25.30 0.79 15.39
N ASP A 835 -24.27 1.10 16.18
CA ASP A 835 -24.33 1.29 17.64
C ASP A 835 -25.20 2.48 18.13
N GLU A 836 -25.87 3.20 17.24
CA GLU A 836 -26.82 4.27 17.59
C GLU A 836 -28.11 3.74 18.27
N ILE A 837 -28.36 2.44 18.22
CA ILE A 837 -29.46 1.81 18.99
C ILE A 837 -29.22 1.79 20.50
N TYR A 838 -27.97 1.93 20.93
CA TYR A 838 -27.58 1.82 22.33
C TYR A 838 -27.47 3.19 23.01
N HIS A 839 -26.67 4.07 22.39
CA HIS A 839 -26.17 5.29 23.04
C HIS A 839 -27.20 6.42 23.03
N PRO A 840 -27.74 6.85 21.86
CA PRO A 840 -28.90 7.73 21.76
C PRO A 840 -30.12 7.25 22.56
N ARG A 841 -30.45 5.96 22.49
CA ARG A 841 -31.56 5.39 23.27
C ARG A 841 -31.36 5.61 24.77
N THR A 842 -30.19 5.26 25.29
CA THR A 842 -29.90 5.47 26.71
C THR A 842 -29.85 6.94 27.09
N ALA A 843 -29.40 7.80 26.18
CA ALA A 843 -29.43 9.24 26.38
C ALA A 843 -30.87 9.78 26.49
N LEU A 844 -31.81 9.22 25.72
CA LEU A 844 -33.25 9.47 25.82
C LEU A 844 -33.82 8.97 27.15
N GLU A 845 -33.46 7.77 27.59
CA GLU A 845 -33.90 7.20 28.87
C GLU A 845 -33.41 8.04 30.05
N HIS A 846 -32.16 8.53 30.02
CA HIS A 846 -31.65 9.48 31.02
C HIS A 846 -32.38 10.82 31.00
N ARG A 847 -32.73 11.34 29.81
CA ARG A 847 -33.55 12.55 29.67
C ARG A 847 -34.91 12.35 30.33
N ASN A 848 -35.56 11.23 30.01
CA ASN A 848 -36.86 10.85 30.54
C ASN A 848 -36.81 10.67 32.05
N ALA A 849 -35.75 10.05 32.60
CA ALA A 849 -35.51 9.93 34.04
C ALA A 849 -35.44 11.30 34.74
N ILE A 850 -34.75 12.28 34.12
CA ILE A 850 -34.63 13.66 34.62
C ILE A 850 -35.99 14.37 34.61
N TRP A 851 -36.82 14.15 33.59
CA TRP A 851 -38.15 14.76 33.46
C TRP A 851 -39.27 14.00 34.16
N GLY A 852 -39.00 12.80 34.71
CA GLY A 852 -40.01 11.97 35.35
C GLY A 852 -40.99 11.30 34.37
N ILE A 853 -40.55 11.01 33.14
CA ILE A 853 -41.34 10.39 32.07
C ILE A 853 -40.82 8.96 31.83
N GLU A 854 -41.67 8.03 31.41
CA GLU A 854 -41.28 6.67 31.00
C GLU A 854 -41.23 6.52 29.46
N PRO A 855 -40.37 5.64 28.90
CA PRO A 855 -39.43 4.76 29.58
C PRO A 855 -38.18 5.51 30.09
N SER A 856 -37.79 5.24 31.34
CA SER A 856 -36.62 5.83 32.02
C SER A 856 -35.54 4.81 32.40
N SER A 857 -35.77 3.52 32.15
CA SER A 857 -34.84 2.44 32.46
C SER A 857 -33.66 2.42 31.48
N THR A 858 -32.44 2.52 31.99
CA THR A 858 -31.19 2.51 31.21
C THR A 858 -30.97 1.19 30.49
N TYR A 859 -30.84 1.24 29.17
CA TYR A 859 -30.58 0.09 28.30
C TYR A 859 -29.10 -0.26 28.18
N GLU A 860 -28.25 0.70 27.79
CA GLU A 860 -26.81 0.47 27.60
C GLU A 860 -26.06 0.67 28.92
N VAL A 861 -25.58 -0.44 29.48
CA VAL A 861 -24.94 -0.49 30.81
C VAL A 861 -23.47 -0.93 30.78
N SER A 862 -22.88 -1.17 29.61
CA SER A 862 -21.48 -1.63 29.47
C SER A 862 -20.45 -0.53 29.66
N HIS A 863 -20.89 0.73 29.67
CA HIS A 863 -20.01 1.89 29.80
C HIS A 863 -20.49 2.94 30.81
N PRO A 864 -19.55 3.67 31.45
CA PRO A 864 -19.85 4.81 32.30
C PRO A 864 -20.77 5.85 31.62
N PRO A 865 -21.64 6.53 32.38
CA PRO A 865 -22.76 7.27 31.80
C PRO A 865 -22.41 8.64 31.20
N LEU A 866 -21.28 9.27 31.54
CA LEU A 866 -21.02 10.68 31.19
C LEU A 866 -21.08 10.96 29.68
N GLY A 867 -20.56 10.05 28.85
CA GLY A 867 -20.60 10.21 27.40
C GLY A 867 -22.03 10.29 26.87
N LYS A 868 -22.93 9.49 27.43
CA LYS A 868 -24.36 9.49 27.08
C LYS A 868 -25.06 10.73 27.62
N LEU A 869 -24.62 11.28 28.76
CA LEU A 869 -25.16 12.53 29.29
C LEU A 869 -24.90 13.73 28.37
N PHE A 870 -23.77 13.79 27.67
CA PHE A 870 -23.57 14.82 26.64
C PHE A 870 -24.58 14.69 25.49
N MET A 871 -24.92 13.47 25.09
CA MET A 871 -26.00 13.23 24.13
C MET A 871 -27.37 13.58 24.71
N THR A 872 -27.63 13.29 25.99
CA THR A 872 -28.85 13.68 26.70
C THR A 872 -29.07 15.19 26.62
N PHE A 873 -28.05 15.99 26.91
CA PHE A 873 -28.13 17.45 26.77
C PHE A 873 -28.37 17.89 25.32
N SER A 874 -27.78 17.20 24.35
CA SER A 874 -27.99 17.48 22.93
C SER A 874 -29.42 17.19 22.49
N ILE A 875 -29.98 16.05 22.92
CA ILE A 875 -31.37 15.65 22.67
C ILE A 875 -32.36 16.60 23.34
N MET A 876 -32.02 17.15 24.52
CA MET A 876 -32.85 18.18 25.17
C MET A 876 -32.93 19.48 24.36
N ILE A 877 -31.91 19.82 23.58
CA ILE A 877 -31.86 21.05 22.78
C ILE A 877 -32.48 20.84 21.39
N PHE A 878 -32.19 19.71 20.74
CA PHE A 878 -32.52 19.47 19.32
C PHE A 878 -33.61 18.40 19.10
N GLY A 879 -34.17 17.83 20.17
CA GLY A 879 -35.12 16.73 20.11
C GLY A 879 -34.45 15.37 19.83
N MET A 880 -35.26 14.31 19.85
CA MET A 880 -34.79 12.95 19.53
C MET A 880 -34.73 12.80 18.00
N THR A 881 -33.75 13.44 17.39
CA THR A 881 -33.53 13.46 15.93
C THR A 881 -32.12 13.00 15.58
N PRO A 882 -31.87 12.45 14.36
CA PRO A 882 -30.53 12.06 13.90
C PRO A 882 -29.48 13.15 14.07
N PHE A 883 -29.83 14.40 13.75
CA PHE A 883 -28.96 15.53 14.02
C PHE A 883 -28.72 15.72 15.53
N GLY A 884 -29.79 15.71 16.33
CA GLY A 884 -29.74 15.99 17.76
C GLY A 884 -28.85 15.03 18.54
N TRP A 885 -28.92 13.71 18.29
CA TRP A 885 -28.08 12.75 19.02
C TRP A 885 -26.64 12.67 18.50
N ARG A 886 -26.37 13.02 17.23
CA ARG A 886 -25.00 13.05 16.66
C ARG A 886 -24.24 14.34 16.94
N PHE A 887 -24.93 15.45 17.19
CA PHE A 887 -24.33 16.78 17.35
C PHE A 887 -23.24 16.82 18.42
N ALA A 888 -23.48 16.25 19.61
CA ALA A 888 -22.51 16.27 20.70
C ALA A 888 -21.20 15.54 20.34
N GLY A 889 -21.28 14.41 19.63
CA GLY A 889 -20.11 13.66 19.14
C GLY A 889 -19.32 14.48 18.12
N ALA A 890 -20.00 15.09 17.15
CA ALA A 890 -19.37 15.89 16.11
C ALA A 890 -18.68 17.13 16.70
N LEU A 891 -19.34 17.79 17.66
CA LEU A 891 -18.74 18.91 18.40
C LEU A 891 -17.50 18.46 19.19
N ALA A 892 -17.53 17.30 19.83
CA ALA A 892 -16.36 16.77 20.49
C ALA A 892 -15.21 16.56 19.50
N GLY A 893 -15.50 16.03 18.30
CA GLY A 893 -14.54 15.90 17.19
C GLY A 893 -13.90 17.23 16.77
N VAL A 894 -14.71 18.29 16.62
CA VAL A 894 -14.25 19.66 16.34
C VAL A 894 -13.30 20.16 17.44
N LEU A 895 -13.64 19.94 18.70
CA LEU A 895 -12.85 20.41 19.86
C LEU A 895 -11.54 19.63 20.06
N MET A 896 -11.34 18.49 19.40
CA MET A 896 -10.06 17.78 19.38
C MET A 896 -8.99 18.56 18.60
N LEU A 897 -9.38 19.29 17.54
CA LEU A 897 -8.45 19.96 16.63
C LEU A 897 -7.59 21.02 17.33
N PRO A 898 -8.16 21.96 18.12
CA PRO A 898 -7.36 22.87 18.94
C PRO A 898 -6.42 22.13 19.91
N GLY A 899 -6.89 21.05 20.54
CA GLY A 899 -6.07 20.23 21.43
C GLY A 899 -4.84 19.65 20.71
N MET A 900 -5.04 19.09 19.52
CA MET A 900 -3.97 18.54 18.69
C MET A 900 -3.02 19.62 18.16
N TYR A 901 -3.53 20.78 17.76
CA TYR A 901 -2.71 21.93 17.38
C TYR A 901 -1.76 22.33 18.52
N LEU A 902 -2.33 22.52 19.72
CA LEU A 902 -1.60 22.95 20.90
C LEU A 902 -0.56 21.91 21.34
N LEU A 903 -0.90 20.62 21.27
CA LEU A 903 0.01 19.52 21.56
C LEU A 903 1.18 19.47 20.55
N GLY A 904 0.90 19.54 19.24
CA GLY A 904 1.92 19.59 18.20
C GLY A 904 2.84 20.80 18.33
N ARG A 905 2.28 21.98 18.65
CA ARG A 905 3.04 23.21 18.93
C ARG A 905 3.92 23.07 20.15
N LEU A 906 3.42 22.43 21.22
CA LEU A 906 4.13 22.22 22.48
C LEU A 906 5.34 21.28 22.29
N LEU A 907 5.15 20.16 21.60
CA LEU A 907 6.18 19.14 21.41
C LEU A 907 7.26 19.56 20.41
N THR A 908 6.86 20.14 19.27
CA THR A 908 7.80 20.53 18.21
C THR A 908 8.43 21.91 18.42
N LYS A 909 7.82 22.73 19.29
CA LYS A 909 8.15 24.15 19.48
C LYS A 909 8.06 24.99 18.20
N ARG A 910 7.42 24.48 17.15
CA ARG A 910 7.28 25.12 15.82
C ARG A 910 5.81 25.27 15.45
N ARG A 911 5.44 26.40 14.85
CA ARG A 911 4.07 26.66 14.38
C ARG A 911 3.63 25.60 13.38
N LEU A 912 4.52 25.28 12.44
CA LEU A 912 4.26 24.25 11.44
C LEU A 912 3.95 22.88 12.07
N GLY A 913 4.58 22.53 13.19
CA GLY A 913 4.26 21.27 13.89
C GLY A 913 2.85 21.25 14.49
N GLY A 914 2.37 22.39 15.01
CA GLY A 914 0.97 22.53 15.45
C GLY A 914 -0.02 22.48 14.28
N ILE A 915 0.28 23.21 13.19
CA ILE A 915 -0.54 23.19 11.96
C ILE A 915 -0.64 21.78 11.40
N MET A 916 0.48 21.05 11.30
CA MET A 916 0.51 19.69 10.76
C MET A 916 -0.23 18.70 11.65
N ALA A 917 -0.05 18.75 12.98
CA ALA A 917 -0.79 17.88 13.89
C ALA A 917 -2.31 18.10 13.79
N CYS A 918 -2.74 19.37 13.67
CA CYS A 918 -4.13 19.74 13.49
C CYS A 918 -4.70 19.27 12.15
N LEU A 919 -3.96 19.48 11.05
CA LEU A 919 -4.40 19.06 9.71
C LEU A 919 -4.43 17.54 9.55
N LEU A 920 -3.44 16.82 10.08
CA LEU A 920 -3.41 15.36 10.01
C LEU A 920 -4.60 14.73 10.75
N MET A 921 -5.02 15.33 11.87
CA MET A 921 -6.25 14.93 12.56
C MET A 921 -7.50 15.29 11.74
N ALA A 922 -7.59 16.52 11.23
CA ALA A 922 -8.74 16.97 10.45
C ALA A 922 -8.96 16.19 9.13
N LEU A 923 -7.88 15.62 8.57
CA LEU A 923 -7.89 14.85 7.33
C LEU A 923 -7.87 13.32 7.59
N ASP A 924 -8.03 12.88 8.84
CA ASP A 924 -8.12 11.47 9.17
C ASP A 924 -9.57 10.96 8.99
N ALA A 925 -9.73 9.94 8.16
CA ALA A 925 -11.05 9.38 7.82
C ALA A 925 -11.71 8.72 9.04
N MET A 926 -10.95 8.07 9.92
CA MET A 926 -11.49 7.48 11.14
C MET A 926 -11.98 8.56 12.09
N HIS A 927 -11.19 9.61 12.33
CA HIS A 927 -11.62 10.76 13.13
C HIS A 927 -12.92 11.36 12.60
N PHE A 928 -13.00 11.59 11.29
CA PHE A 928 -14.19 12.15 10.66
C PHE A 928 -15.43 11.24 10.78
N THR A 929 -15.30 9.96 10.45
CA THR A 929 -16.43 9.02 10.51
C THR A 929 -16.86 8.75 11.96
N GLN A 930 -15.90 8.49 12.86
CA GLN A 930 -16.19 8.13 14.25
C GLN A 930 -16.85 9.27 15.04
N THR A 931 -16.50 10.51 14.73
CA THR A 931 -17.07 11.67 15.44
C THR A 931 -18.45 12.05 14.95
N ARG A 932 -18.87 11.55 13.78
CA ARG A 932 -20.20 11.84 13.21
C ARG A 932 -21.26 10.80 13.54
N ILE A 933 -20.88 9.61 14.00
CA ILE A 933 -21.81 8.61 14.53
C ILE A 933 -21.99 8.83 16.04
N ALA A 934 -23.21 8.64 16.56
CA ALA A 934 -23.49 8.85 17.98
C ALA A 934 -23.00 7.69 18.87
N THR A 935 -21.69 7.61 19.06
CA THR A 935 -21.01 6.72 20.00
C THR A 935 -20.25 7.52 21.08
N ILE A 936 -19.92 6.90 22.21
CA ILE A 936 -19.20 7.59 23.30
C ILE A 936 -17.71 7.83 23.02
N ASP A 937 -17.15 7.27 21.95
CA ASP A 937 -15.70 7.29 21.67
C ASP A 937 -15.14 8.69 21.44
N SER A 938 -15.97 9.61 20.94
CA SER A 938 -15.56 10.98 20.68
C SER A 938 -15.27 11.74 21.98
N PHE A 939 -16.07 11.52 23.01
CA PHE A 939 -15.91 12.23 24.28
C PHE A 939 -14.65 11.80 25.02
N VAL A 940 -14.43 10.48 25.14
CA VAL A 940 -13.23 9.97 25.81
C VAL A 940 -11.95 10.40 25.08
N THR A 941 -11.95 10.36 23.74
CA THR A 941 -10.79 10.78 22.94
C THR A 941 -10.48 12.26 23.11
N LEU A 942 -11.50 13.12 23.10
CA LEU A 942 -11.36 14.55 23.35
C LEU A 942 -10.67 14.80 24.70
N PHE A 943 -11.19 14.20 25.76
CA PHE A 943 -10.66 14.42 27.10
C PHE A 943 -9.27 13.79 27.31
N ILE A 944 -8.95 12.69 26.62
CA ILE A 944 -7.60 12.14 26.58
C ILE A 944 -6.63 13.17 25.97
N ILE A 945 -6.94 13.75 24.80
CA ILE A 945 -6.07 14.75 24.15
C ILE A 945 -5.79 15.93 25.08
N TRP A 946 -6.83 16.48 25.73
CA TRP A 946 -6.67 17.60 26.65
C TRP A 946 -5.90 17.20 27.92
N SER A 947 -6.16 16.02 28.49
CA SER A 947 -5.43 15.54 29.68
C SER A 947 -3.93 15.38 29.42
N PHE A 948 -3.54 14.84 28.25
CA PHE A 948 -2.16 14.73 27.81
C PHE A 948 -1.53 16.07 27.48
N TYR A 949 -2.25 16.98 26.82
CA TYR A 949 -1.76 18.34 26.57
C TYR A 949 -1.38 19.04 27.87
N TYR A 950 -2.25 19.01 28.89
CA TYR A 950 -1.95 19.64 30.18
C TYR A 950 -0.85 18.90 30.95
N MET A 951 -0.76 17.58 30.88
CA MET A 951 0.33 16.81 31.49
C MET A 951 1.68 17.11 30.84
N PHE A 952 1.77 17.16 29.52
CA PHE A 952 3.00 17.57 28.82
C PHE A 952 3.34 19.03 29.11
N ARG A 953 2.34 19.90 29.22
CA ARG A 953 2.55 21.30 29.61
C ARG A 953 3.20 21.37 30.99
N TYR A 954 2.68 20.63 31.97
CA TYR A 954 3.29 20.47 33.29
C TYR A 954 4.72 19.91 33.17
N ALA A 955 4.91 18.79 32.47
CA ALA A 955 6.19 18.11 32.31
C ALA A 955 7.29 18.98 31.67
N LEU A 956 6.92 19.97 30.85
CA LEU A 956 7.86 20.85 30.17
C LEU A 956 8.09 22.19 30.90
N MET A 957 7.41 22.47 32.01
CA MET A 957 7.61 23.71 32.78
C MET A 957 8.99 23.75 33.46
N PRO A 958 9.59 24.95 33.59
CA PRO A 958 10.75 25.16 34.46
C PRO A 958 10.28 25.22 35.91
N HIS A 959 10.11 24.05 36.53
CA HIS A 959 9.44 23.89 37.81
C HIS A 959 10.02 24.83 38.87
N PHE A 960 11.33 24.84 39.06
CA PHE A 960 11.99 25.64 40.10
C PHE A 960 11.95 27.16 39.88
N MET A 961 11.68 27.62 38.66
CA MET A 961 11.56 29.05 38.30
C MET A 961 10.12 29.57 38.38
N CYS A 962 9.16 28.66 38.46
CA CYS A 962 7.74 28.97 38.54
C CYS A 962 7.24 28.84 39.98
N SER A 963 6.15 29.51 40.34
CA SER A 963 5.49 29.30 41.63
C SER A 963 4.79 27.94 41.67
N LEU A 964 4.66 27.30 42.85
CA LEU A 964 3.97 26.01 42.99
C LEU A 964 2.53 26.08 42.45
N ARG A 965 1.80 27.15 42.77
CA ARG A 965 0.42 27.34 42.29
C ARG A 965 0.32 27.34 40.76
N SER A 966 1.31 27.91 40.06
CA SER A 966 1.34 27.93 38.60
C SER A 966 1.58 26.55 37.98
N THR A 967 2.37 25.69 38.64
CA THR A 967 2.62 24.32 38.19
C THR A 967 1.44 23.39 38.52
N LEU A 968 0.68 23.67 39.59
CA LEU A 968 -0.50 22.86 39.95
C LEU A 968 -1.70 23.08 39.02
N ARG A 969 -1.84 24.25 38.37
CA ARG A 969 -2.95 24.52 37.43
C ARG A 969 -3.03 23.54 36.25
N PRO A 970 -1.98 23.34 35.43
CA PRO A 970 -2.03 22.35 34.35
C PRO A 970 -2.21 20.93 34.91
N LEU A 971 -1.63 20.63 36.08
CA LEU A 971 -1.79 19.33 36.72
C LEU A 971 -3.26 19.05 37.13
N ALA A 972 -3.94 20.06 37.71
CA ALA A 972 -5.35 19.99 38.07
C ALA A 972 -6.26 19.83 36.84
N LEU A 973 -5.99 20.58 35.76
CA LEU A 973 -6.72 20.44 34.51
C LEU A 973 -6.49 19.05 33.88
N SER A 974 -5.27 18.52 33.93
CA SER A 974 -4.98 17.16 33.47
C SER A 974 -5.80 16.12 34.23
N GLY A 975 -5.86 16.22 35.56
CA GLY A 975 -6.69 15.34 36.40
C GLY A 975 -8.19 15.47 36.15
N LEU A 976 -8.69 16.70 35.96
CA LEU A 976 -10.09 16.98 35.59
C LEU A 976 -10.45 16.29 34.27
N PHE A 977 -9.66 16.51 33.22
CA PHE A 977 -9.90 15.89 31.92
C PHE A 977 -9.73 14.37 31.96
N MET A 978 -8.80 13.83 32.76
CA MET A 978 -8.72 12.39 32.99
C MET A 978 -10.00 11.86 33.65
N GLY A 979 -10.55 12.56 34.64
CA GLY A 979 -11.81 12.20 35.29
C GLY A 979 -12.99 12.18 34.31
N LEU A 980 -13.10 13.21 33.46
CA LEU A 980 -14.09 13.26 32.38
C LEU A 980 -13.92 12.12 31.36
N ALA A 981 -12.68 11.77 31.03
CA ALA A 981 -12.38 10.63 30.15
C ALA A 981 -12.85 9.31 30.76
N ILE A 982 -12.46 9.02 32.02
CA ILE A 982 -12.81 7.78 32.74
C ILE A 982 -14.33 7.64 32.92
N ALA A 983 -15.01 8.73 33.24
CA ALA A 983 -16.46 8.76 33.39
C ALA A 983 -17.22 8.66 32.06
N SER A 984 -16.55 8.87 30.93
CA SER A 984 -17.12 8.65 29.59
C SER A 984 -16.90 7.22 29.10
N LYS A 985 -15.68 6.69 29.22
CA LYS A 985 -15.31 5.31 28.85
C LYS A 985 -14.03 4.90 29.57
N TRP A 986 -13.93 3.63 29.99
CA TRP A 986 -12.74 3.15 30.72
C TRP A 986 -11.45 3.09 29.92
N THR A 987 -11.50 3.30 28.59
CA THR A 987 -10.27 3.59 27.81
C THR A 987 -9.53 4.82 28.35
N GLY A 988 -10.21 5.73 29.03
CA GLY A 988 -9.58 6.82 29.79
C GLY A 988 -8.68 6.36 30.94
N MET A 989 -8.94 5.21 31.57
CA MET A 989 -8.08 4.65 32.61
C MET A 989 -6.75 4.17 32.02
N TYR A 990 -6.77 3.54 30.83
CA TYR A 990 -5.56 3.16 30.11
C TYR A 990 -4.71 4.38 29.75
N ALA A 991 -5.36 5.47 29.32
CA ALA A 991 -4.69 6.74 29.08
C ALA A 991 -4.06 7.30 30.37
N GLY A 992 -4.73 7.12 31.52
CA GLY A 992 -4.24 7.48 32.85
C GLY A 992 -2.91 6.82 33.22
N VAL A 993 -2.65 5.59 32.79
CA VAL A 993 -1.35 4.93 32.98
C VAL A 993 -0.25 5.70 32.24
N GLY A 994 -0.50 6.14 31.01
CA GLY A 994 0.43 6.98 30.25
C GLY A 994 0.70 8.33 30.94
N LEU A 995 -0.34 8.96 31.50
CA LEU A 995 -0.19 10.18 32.30
C LEU A 995 0.67 9.95 33.54
N ALA A 996 0.49 8.82 34.24
CA ALA A 996 1.29 8.45 35.40
C ALA A 996 2.78 8.28 35.04
N VAL A 997 3.09 7.62 33.92
CA VAL A 997 4.47 7.49 33.43
C VAL A 997 5.10 8.87 33.19
N ILE A 998 4.41 9.76 32.49
CA ILE A 998 4.92 11.13 32.22
C ILE A 998 5.09 11.92 33.52
N PHE A 999 4.15 11.79 34.45
CA PHE A 999 4.19 12.44 35.75
C PHE A 999 5.39 11.97 36.58
N PHE A 1000 5.52 10.66 36.81
CA PHE A 1000 6.62 10.11 37.62
C PHE A 1000 7.97 10.33 36.95
N TRP A 1001 8.07 10.26 35.62
CA TRP A 1001 9.26 10.67 34.89
C TRP A 1001 9.65 12.13 35.20
N THR A 1002 8.66 13.02 35.24
CA THR A 1002 8.87 14.43 35.58
C THR A 1002 9.30 14.60 37.04
N ILE A 1003 8.72 13.84 37.98
CA ILE A 1003 9.13 13.85 39.38
C ILE A 1003 10.58 13.37 39.55
N VAL A 1004 10.95 12.24 38.93
CA VAL A 1004 12.33 11.73 38.95
C VAL A 1004 13.29 12.78 38.38
N ARG A 1005 12.91 13.47 37.30
CA ARG A 1005 13.71 14.56 36.72
C ARG A 1005 13.88 15.71 37.72
N GLN A 1006 12.82 16.12 38.42
CA GLN A 1006 12.88 17.17 39.45
C GLN A 1006 13.77 16.77 40.64
N ILE A 1007 13.68 15.52 41.11
CA ILE A 1007 14.53 15.00 42.19
C ILE A 1007 16.00 15.03 41.76
N ARG A 1008 16.33 14.53 40.56
CA ARG A 1008 17.71 14.57 40.03
C ARG A 1008 18.24 16.00 39.91
N GLN A 1009 17.42 16.94 39.45
CA GLN A 1009 17.77 18.35 39.39
C GLN A 1009 18.03 18.95 40.77
N GLY A 1010 17.18 18.65 41.76
CA GLY A 1010 17.33 19.11 43.14
C GLY A 1010 18.59 18.56 43.83
N LEU A 1011 18.85 17.26 43.69
CA LEU A 1011 20.05 16.61 44.24
C LEU A 1011 21.33 17.14 43.59
N TYR A 1012 21.33 17.35 42.27
CA TYR A 1012 22.47 17.93 41.57
C TYR A 1012 22.74 19.37 42.03
N ALA A 1013 21.68 20.18 42.14
CA ALA A 1013 21.79 21.55 42.63
C ALA A 1013 22.38 21.63 44.05
N GLN A 1014 21.98 20.72 44.95
CA GLN A 1014 22.56 20.61 46.30
C GLN A 1014 24.05 20.29 46.26
N ARG A 1015 24.47 19.36 45.40
CA ARG A 1015 25.89 19.00 45.23
C ARG A 1015 26.71 20.15 44.66
N GLN A 1016 26.20 20.85 43.65
CA GLN A 1016 26.85 22.01 43.04
C GLN A 1016 27.07 23.15 44.03
N LEU A 1017 26.05 23.51 44.82
CA LEU A 1017 26.18 24.57 45.84
C LEU A 1017 27.13 24.17 46.98
N ALA A 1018 27.27 22.87 47.27
CA ALA A 1018 28.22 22.39 48.26
C ALA A 1018 29.68 22.47 47.77
N VAL A 1019 29.90 22.29 46.47
CA VAL A 1019 31.24 22.31 45.83
C VAL A 1019 31.68 23.74 45.47
N ASN A 1020 30.80 24.53 44.85
CA ASN A 1020 31.08 25.89 44.40
C ASN A 1020 30.62 26.90 45.46
N GLN A 1021 31.29 26.92 46.61
CA GLN A 1021 31.06 27.91 47.65
C GLN A 1021 31.49 29.31 47.15
N GLY A 1022 30.61 30.00 46.41
CA GLY A 1022 30.83 31.38 45.95
C GLY A 1022 30.28 31.72 44.55
N GLU A 1023 29.98 30.74 43.69
CA GLU A 1023 29.36 30.98 42.37
C GLU A 1023 27.85 30.70 42.43
N GLU A 1024 27.05 31.75 42.64
CA GLU A 1024 25.60 31.64 42.86
C GLU A 1024 24.78 31.77 41.57
N GLU A 1025 24.38 30.63 40.99
CA GLU A 1025 23.34 30.57 39.96
C GLU A 1025 21.94 30.59 40.61
N PRO A 1026 21.06 31.58 40.31
CA PRO A 1026 19.72 31.69 40.92
C PRO A 1026 18.85 30.45 40.73
N SER A 1027 19.04 29.74 39.62
CA SER A 1027 18.25 28.56 39.24
C SER A 1027 18.56 27.33 40.09
N ALA A 1028 19.85 27.10 40.37
CA ALA A 1028 20.33 26.02 41.22
C ALA A 1028 19.94 26.24 42.69
N PHE A 1029 20.05 27.47 43.19
CA PHE A 1029 19.70 27.80 44.57
C PHE A 1029 18.21 27.58 44.90
N ALA A 1030 17.31 28.02 44.02
CA ALA A 1030 15.88 27.79 44.17
C ALA A 1030 15.52 26.28 44.18
N ALA A 1031 16.20 25.49 43.35
CA ALA A 1031 16.02 24.04 43.30
C ALA A 1031 16.54 23.35 44.56
N ALA A 1032 17.76 23.66 45.00
CA ALA A 1032 18.41 22.98 46.13
C ALA A 1032 17.67 23.16 47.47
N ARG A 1033 17.10 24.35 47.73
CA ARG A 1033 16.38 24.66 48.97
C ARG A 1033 14.94 24.15 49.00
N GLY A 1034 14.27 24.13 47.85
CA GLY A 1034 12.81 23.95 47.79
C GLY A 1034 12.31 22.58 47.29
N TRP A 1035 13.16 21.75 46.68
CA TRP A 1035 12.69 20.57 45.95
C TRP A 1035 11.95 19.50 46.80
N PRO A 1036 12.35 19.14 48.04
CA PRO A 1036 11.69 18.06 48.77
C PRO A 1036 10.25 18.43 49.14
N ARG A 1037 10.06 19.63 49.72
CA ARG A 1037 8.74 20.18 50.06
C ARG A 1037 7.86 20.30 48.82
N ARG A 1038 8.44 20.74 47.69
CA ARG A 1038 7.71 20.92 46.44
C ARG A 1038 7.20 19.60 45.86
N VAL A 1039 8.05 18.58 45.83
CA VAL A 1039 7.66 17.23 45.38
C VAL A 1039 6.57 16.67 46.29
N LEU A 1040 6.73 16.76 47.61
CA LEU A 1040 5.73 16.30 48.57
C LEU A 1040 4.36 16.97 48.37
N LEU A 1041 4.32 18.30 48.27
CA LEU A 1041 3.07 19.04 48.04
C LEU A 1041 2.45 18.71 46.68
N THR A 1042 3.27 18.44 45.67
CA THR A 1042 2.78 18.04 44.35
C THR A 1042 2.16 16.63 44.40
N LEU A 1043 2.79 15.68 45.09
CA LEU A 1043 2.25 14.33 45.30
C LEU A 1043 0.94 14.37 46.10
N ALA A 1044 0.87 15.19 47.16
CA ALA A 1044 -0.36 15.40 47.92
C ALA A 1044 -1.48 15.98 47.05
N ALA A 1045 -1.17 16.98 46.22
CA ALA A 1045 -2.13 17.56 45.28
C ALA A 1045 -2.61 16.54 44.23
N CYS A 1046 -1.76 15.60 43.81
CA CYS A 1046 -2.15 14.54 42.88
C CYS A 1046 -3.24 13.62 43.44
N VAL A 1047 -3.28 13.37 44.76
CA VAL A 1047 -4.39 12.62 45.37
C VAL A 1047 -5.71 13.36 45.11
N GLY A 1048 -5.73 14.68 45.29
CA GLY A 1048 -6.89 15.50 44.93
C GLY A 1048 -7.24 15.42 43.44
N PHE A 1049 -6.26 15.66 42.56
CA PHE A 1049 -6.54 15.83 41.12
C PHE A 1049 -6.76 14.54 40.34
N PHE A 1050 -6.10 13.44 40.71
CA PHE A 1050 -6.11 12.18 39.96
C PHE A 1050 -6.84 11.04 40.68
N VAL A 1051 -7.30 11.25 41.93
CA VAL A 1051 -8.13 10.26 42.65
C VAL A 1051 -9.47 10.87 43.02
N LEU A 1052 -9.49 11.92 43.84
CA LEU A 1052 -10.75 12.48 44.37
C LEU A 1052 -11.62 13.11 43.28
N VAL A 1053 -11.03 13.94 42.40
CA VAL A 1053 -11.76 14.60 41.30
C VAL A 1053 -12.33 13.57 40.31
N PRO A 1054 -11.56 12.61 39.78
CA PRO A 1054 -12.11 11.54 38.94
C PRO A 1054 -13.19 10.71 39.64
N ALA A 1055 -13.01 10.33 40.91
CA ALA A 1055 -14.01 9.56 41.65
C ALA A 1055 -15.31 10.34 41.81
N LEU A 1056 -15.24 11.64 42.11
CA LEU A 1056 -16.42 12.50 42.21
C LEU A 1056 -17.14 12.62 40.87
N ILE A 1057 -16.43 12.91 39.77
CA ILE A 1057 -17.02 13.01 38.44
C ILE A 1057 -17.68 11.68 38.04
N TYR A 1058 -16.99 10.56 38.29
CA TYR A 1058 -17.50 9.23 38.02
C TYR A 1058 -18.80 8.98 38.80
N TYR A 1059 -18.80 9.20 40.12
CA TYR A 1059 -19.98 9.02 40.96
C TYR A 1059 -21.16 9.90 40.52
N VAL A 1060 -20.93 11.20 40.31
CA VAL A 1060 -21.97 12.17 39.91
C VAL A 1060 -22.56 11.82 38.53
N SER A 1061 -21.79 11.21 37.64
CA SER A 1061 -22.30 10.81 36.32
C SER A 1061 -23.43 9.76 36.40
N PHE A 1062 -23.54 8.99 37.49
CA PHE A 1062 -24.61 8.00 37.68
C PHE A 1062 -25.93 8.58 38.19
N ILE A 1063 -25.99 9.89 38.47
CA ILE A 1063 -27.20 10.51 39.01
C ILE A 1063 -28.42 10.23 38.12
N PRO A 1064 -28.41 10.48 36.80
CA PRO A 1064 -29.60 10.25 35.95
C PRO A 1064 -29.99 8.78 35.85
N TRP A 1065 -29.01 7.87 35.89
CA TRP A 1065 -29.26 6.41 35.85
C TRP A 1065 -30.03 5.95 37.08
N PHE A 1066 -29.59 6.33 38.29
CA PHE A 1066 -30.24 5.86 39.53
C PHE A 1066 -31.35 6.76 40.04
N MET A 1067 -31.61 7.92 39.40
CA MET A 1067 -32.57 8.92 39.86
C MET A 1067 -33.97 8.37 40.10
N ARG A 1068 -34.43 7.45 39.25
CA ARG A 1068 -35.77 6.84 39.31
C ARG A 1068 -35.79 5.45 39.96
N THR A 1069 -34.64 4.95 40.38
CA THR A 1069 -34.55 3.65 41.06
C THR A 1069 -34.92 3.79 42.55
N PRO A 1070 -35.55 2.77 43.17
CA PRO A 1070 -35.89 2.81 44.59
C PRO A 1070 -34.67 3.11 45.46
N GLY A 1071 -34.74 4.15 46.30
CA GLY A 1071 -33.62 4.59 47.15
C GLY A 1071 -32.55 5.46 46.47
N GLY A 1072 -32.75 5.89 45.22
CA GLY A 1072 -31.88 6.84 44.51
C GLY A 1072 -30.46 6.32 44.29
N ILE A 1073 -29.51 7.25 44.10
CA ILE A 1073 -28.08 6.92 43.95
C ILE A 1073 -27.46 6.57 45.31
N THR A 1074 -26.72 5.45 45.36
CA THR A 1074 -25.93 5.05 46.53
C THR A 1074 -24.53 4.61 46.10
N PRO A 1075 -23.50 4.71 46.95
CA PRO A 1075 -22.16 4.18 46.64
C PRO A 1075 -22.17 2.71 46.26
N GLN A 1076 -23.02 1.90 46.92
CA GLN A 1076 -23.16 0.49 46.63
C GLN A 1076 -23.69 0.24 45.21
N LYS A 1077 -24.74 0.96 44.78
CA LYS A 1077 -25.29 0.83 43.42
C LYS A 1077 -24.28 1.21 42.34
N VAL A 1078 -23.51 2.28 42.56
CA VAL A 1078 -22.44 2.69 41.63
C VAL A 1078 -21.35 1.63 41.57
N TRP A 1079 -20.94 1.07 42.71
CA TRP A 1079 -19.98 -0.02 42.79
C TRP A 1079 -20.49 -1.26 42.04
N ASP A 1080 -21.73 -1.68 42.29
CA ASP A 1080 -22.33 -2.85 41.64
C ASP A 1080 -22.43 -2.67 40.12
N ALA A 1081 -22.80 -1.48 39.65
CA ALA A 1081 -22.78 -1.14 38.24
C ALA A 1081 -21.36 -1.22 37.65
N SER A 1082 -20.36 -0.68 38.33
CA SER A 1082 -18.95 -0.80 37.94
C SER A 1082 -18.49 -2.25 37.89
N VAL A 1083 -18.84 -3.08 38.86
CA VAL A 1083 -18.51 -4.52 38.86
C VAL A 1083 -19.20 -5.22 37.68
N SER A 1084 -20.45 -4.88 37.39
CA SER A 1084 -21.17 -5.41 36.23
C SER A 1084 -20.48 -5.05 34.91
N MET A 1085 -20.09 -3.79 34.72
CA MET A 1085 -19.30 -3.35 33.56
C MET A 1085 -17.98 -4.09 33.44
N TYR A 1086 -17.26 -4.30 34.54
CA TYR A 1086 -16.01 -5.06 34.54
C TYR A 1086 -16.23 -6.50 34.10
N ASN A 1087 -17.24 -7.16 34.66
CA ASN A 1087 -17.56 -8.54 34.30
C ASN A 1087 -17.98 -8.68 32.83
N TYR A 1088 -18.68 -7.69 32.27
CA TYR A 1088 -19.05 -7.65 30.85
C TYR A 1088 -17.81 -7.65 29.95
N HIS A 1089 -16.81 -6.81 30.25
CA HIS A 1089 -15.59 -6.70 29.43
C HIS A 1089 -14.55 -7.79 29.72
N ALA A 1090 -14.54 -8.39 30.92
CA ALA A 1090 -13.53 -9.36 31.34
C ALA A 1090 -13.87 -10.81 30.96
N LYS A 1091 -15.15 -11.15 30.78
CA LYS A 1091 -15.59 -12.54 30.53
C LYS A 1091 -15.71 -12.85 29.02
N PRO A 1092 -15.07 -13.94 28.54
CA PRO A 1092 -15.34 -14.49 27.21
C PRO A 1092 -16.83 -14.77 27.01
N GLY A 1093 -17.33 -14.59 25.78
CA GLY A 1093 -18.75 -14.77 25.41
C GLY A 1093 -19.68 -13.59 25.70
N PHE A 1094 -19.25 -12.60 26.51
CA PHE A 1094 -20.06 -11.41 26.81
C PHE A 1094 -19.60 -10.14 26.07
N GLY A 1095 -18.33 -10.07 25.65
CA GLY A 1095 -17.79 -8.87 24.99
C GLY A 1095 -16.59 -9.06 24.04
N MET A 1096 -15.69 -10.03 24.26
CA MET A 1096 -14.47 -10.17 23.43
C MET A 1096 -14.63 -11.06 22.18
N ASP A 1097 -15.62 -11.95 22.14
CA ASP A 1097 -15.69 -13.05 21.15
C ASP A 1097 -16.71 -12.77 20.02
N HIS A 1098 -16.89 -11.50 19.63
CA HIS A 1098 -17.81 -11.14 18.57
C HIS A 1098 -17.10 -11.02 17.20
N PRO A 1099 -17.79 -11.30 16.07
CA PRO A 1099 -17.19 -11.22 14.73
C PRO A 1099 -16.55 -9.87 14.38
N TYR A 1100 -16.99 -8.77 15.01
CA TYR A 1100 -16.42 -7.43 14.82
C TYR A 1100 -15.10 -7.16 15.59
N TYR A 1101 -14.59 -8.08 16.41
CA TYR A 1101 -13.37 -7.86 17.20
C TYR A 1101 -12.12 -7.82 16.31
N SER A 1102 -11.15 -6.95 16.62
CA SER A 1102 -9.83 -6.90 16.00
C SER A 1102 -8.73 -6.78 17.06
N PRO A 1103 -7.70 -7.64 17.04
CA PRO A 1103 -6.53 -7.53 17.91
C PRO A 1103 -5.83 -6.17 17.81
N TRP A 1104 -5.37 -5.63 18.94
CA TRP A 1104 -4.81 -4.28 19.02
C TRP A 1104 -3.57 -4.04 18.14
N TYR A 1105 -2.79 -5.09 17.86
CA TYR A 1105 -1.61 -5.00 17.00
C TYR A 1105 -1.95 -4.80 15.52
N GLU A 1106 -3.21 -5.04 15.12
CA GLU A 1106 -3.70 -4.81 13.76
C GLU A 1106 -4.17 -3.36 13.51
N TRP A 1107 -4.48 -2.62 14.58
CA TRP A 1107 -5.07 -1.28 14.49
C TRP A 1107 -4.17 -0.27 13.78
N PRO A 1108 -2.84 -0.19 14.04
CA PRO A 1108 -1.97 0.76 13.33
C PRO A 1108 -1.95 0.60 11.82
N LEU A 1109 -2.28 -0.60 11.33
CA LEU A 1109 -2.35 -0.93 9.90
C LEU A 1109 -3.78 -0.89 9.36
N SER A 1110 -4.80 -0.77 10.21
CA SER A 1110 -6.22 -0.82 9.85
C SER A 1110 -6.58 -2.08 9.02
N ILE A 1111 -6.05 -3.25 9.42
CA ILE A 1111 -6.22 -4.52 8.69
C ILE A 1111 -7.69 -4.92 8.60
N LYS A 1112 -8.46 -4.71 9.69
CA LYS A 1112 -9.88 -5.04 9.78
C LYS A 1112 -10.70 -3.76 10.00
N PRO A 1113 -11.01 -3.00 8.92
CA PRO A 1113 -11.80 -1.78 9.01
C PRO A 1113 -13.25 -2.10 9.42
N MET A 1114 -13.93 -1.15 10.06
CA MET A 1114 -15.30 -1.35 10.52
C MET A 1114 -16.31 -0.85 9.48
N TRP A 1115 -17.36 -1.63 9.25
CA TRP A 1115 -18.44 -1.30 8.30
C TRP A 1115 -19.69 -0.85 9.07
N TYR A 1116 -20.09 0.41 8.90
CA TYR A 1116 -21.18 1.02 9.68
C TYR A 1116 -22.52 1.06 8.96
N PHE A 1117 -22.52 1.27 7.65
CA PHE A 1117 -23.76 1.44 6.91
C PHE A 1117 -23.62 1.00 5.46
N ALA A 1118 -24.69 0.42 4.92
CA ALA A 1118 -24.85 0.07 3.52
C ALA A 1118 -26.17 0.66 3.00
N GLY A 1119 -26.10 1.52 1.99
CA GLY A 1119 -27.27 2.08 1.34
C GLY A 1119 -27.79 1.18 0.22
N LYS A 1120 -29.07 1.36 -0.16
CA LYS A 1120 -29.65 0.74 -1.35
C LYS A 1120 -28.88 1.19 -2.59
N ARG A 1121 -28.70 0.29 -3.55
CA ARG A 1121 -28.10 0.61 -4.85
C ARG A 1121 -29.09 1.43 -5.67
N VAL A 1122 -28.65 2.57 -6.19
CA VAL A 1122 -29.46 3.44 -7.07
C VAL A 1122 -28.75 3.50 -8.43
N GLY A 1123 -29.36 2.91 -9.46
CA GLY A 1123 -28.72 2.70 -10.75
C GLY A 1123 -27.44 1.87 -10.62
N SER A 1124 -26.32 2.38 -11.15
CA SER A 1124 -24.99 1.75 -11.05
C SER A 1124 -24.21 2.12 -9.78
N THR A 1125 -24.75 3.00 -8.91
CA THR A 1125 -24.02 3.55 -7.75
C THR A 1125 -24.53 2.95 -6.42
N ALA A 1126 -23.61 2.65 -5.51
CA ALA A 1126 -23.90 2.22 -4.13
C ALA A 1126 -23.24 3.18 -3.13
N SER A 1127 -23.82 3.30 -1.92
CA SER A 1127 -23.25 4.11 -0.83
C SER A 1127 -22.98 3.25 0.38
N THR A 1128 -21.87 3.54 1.08
CA THR A 1128 -21.43 2.79 2.25
C THR A 1128 -20.61 3.69 3.17
N ILE A 1129 -20.64 3.42 4.47
CA ILE A 1129 -19.84 4.14 5.47
C ILE A 1129 -18.90 3.14 6.13
N PHE A 1130 -17.60 3.42 6.06
CA PHE A 1130 -16.54 2.66 6.73
C PHE A 1130 -15.76 3.54 7.70
N ALA A 1131 -15.26 2.95 8.79
CA ALA A 1131 -14.32 3.57 9.70
C ALA A 1131 -12.96 2.88 9.62
N PHE A 1132 -11.96 3.61 9.13
CA PHE A 1132 -10.57 3.19 9.03
C PHE A 1132 -9.65 4.41 9.03
N GLY A 1133 -8.44 4.24 9.56
CA GLY A 1133 -7.46 5.32 9.60
C GLY A 1133 -6.97 5.68 8.20
N THR A 1134 -6.75 6.97 7.92
CA THR A 1134 -6.18 7.38 6.62
C THR A 1134 -4.78 6.74 6.48
N PRO A 1135 -4.53 5.84 5.51
CA PRO A 1135 -3.28 5.07 5.45
C PRO A 1135 -2.03 5.96 5.38
N ALA A 1136 -2.11 7.09 4.67
CA ALA A 1136 -1.05 8.08 4.58
C ALA A 1136 -0.71 8.74 5.93
N VAL A 1137 -1.67 8.84 6.86
CA VAL A 1137 -1.46 9.38 8.21
C VAL A 1137 -0.96 8.28 9.13
N TRP A 1138 -1.65 7.14 9.16
CA TRP A 1138 -1.39 6.05 10.11
C TRP A 1138 -0.09 5.31 9.82
N TRP A 1139 0.16 4.89 8.57
CA TRP A 1139 1.35 4.09 8.25
C TRP A 1139 2.61 4.94 8.27
N VAL A 1140 2.55 6.17 7.75
CA VAL A 1140 3.69 7.11 7.84
C VAL A 1140 3.91 7.54 9.30
N GLY A 1141 2.84 7.74 10.08
CA GLY A 1141 2.91 8.00 11.51
C GLY A 1141 3.59 6.86 12.29
N LEU A 1142 3.26 5.61 11.95
CA LEU A 1142 3.90 4.42 12.52
C LEU A 1142 5.39 4.34 12.16
N LEU A 1143 5.73 4.53 10.89
CA LEU A 1143 7.13 4.58 10.44
C LEU A 1143 7.90 5.71 11.13
N ALA A 1144 7.28 6.88 11.29
CA ALA A 1144 7.86 8.01 12.01
C ALA A 1144 8.08 7.69 13.49
N LEU A 1145 7.12 7.02 14.15
CA LEU A 1145 7.25 6.56 15.52
C LEU A 1145 8.41 5.58 15.68
N LEU A 1146 8.50 4.57 14.81
CA LEU A 1146 9.61 3.60 14.80
C LEU A 1146 10.96 4.28 14.54
N ALA A 1147 11.01 5.25 13.61
CA ALA A 1147 12.22 6.03 13.34
C ALA A 1147 12.64 6.91 14.54
N VAL A 1148 11.69 7.43 15.31
CA VAL A 1148 11.97 8.19 16.55
C VAL A 1148 12.47 7.24 17.65
N MET A 1149 11.85 6.07 17.82
CA MET A 1149 12.29 5.06 18.78
C MET A 1149 13.69 4.55 18.45
N GLY A 1150 13.97 4.24 17.19
CA GLY A 1150 15.30 3.80 16.73
C GLY A 1150 16.38 4.90 16.72
N ARG A 1151 16.02 6.17 16.93
CA ARG A 1151 16.99 7.24 17.24
C ARG A 1151 17.27 7.37 18.74
N PHE A 1152 16.38 6.85 19.56
CA PHE A 1152 16.46 6.94 21.02
C PHE A 1152 17.21 5.75 21.61
N VAL A 1153 17.03 4.56 21.02
CA VAL A 1153 17.93 3.40 21.15
C VAL A 1153 19.24 3.69 20.42
#